data_AF-A0A4Q2D5D2-F1
#
_entry.id   AF-A0A4Q2D5D2-F1
#
_cell.length_a   1.000
_cell.length_b   1.000
_cell.length_c   1.000
_cell.angle_alpha   90.00
_cell.angle_beta   90.00
_cell.angle_gamma   90.00
#
_symmetry.space_group_name_H-M   'P 1'
#
loop_
_entity.id
_entity.type
_entity.pdbx_description
1 polymer ?
#
loop_
_entity_poly.entity_id
_entity_poly.type
_entity_poly.pdbx_seq_one_letter_code
_entity_poly.pdbx_strand_id
1 'polypeptide(L)'
;MASNFNNAHNFQIDNYHFVNVNPSTDPLNKLEARVAAGAIHDSAERCDAPKCHPETRVAVKDDLYSWIIDGDGESEHPRKMKWVTGPAGSGKTAVMGSLADRCSVDGLLGATFFFASWSASIGRRRKTALVATIAHQLARYHRDLRDEISRAIEANSDIFDKNLHQQMKFLVLMPLREIAGRPGGPNLRGVIIIDGVDECEAEQYHDESRTQFPPARTNEQDQLETLQVLQAASLDPLFPFRIIIASRPERVFREFFDPENSPTPFAQKLDLHEDYNADADMTLFLEAQFNRIRRRYNLPPSWPPPGAIQTLVKNASGQFIYAATVVRFLAESPQAPPDDQLQSILAMKWTTTSNPFQPLDFLYSHIMESSPGPALAVRWIFVMNQLLAPALHLNLLFEARFGEAEHLLGNLCSLIRIPPLSTQATDRYGLYHKSLVDFLKDADRCGKLCIEERDISVFIWNAFVRACMRGCDAQFSYPESFLEFLAIVPHARNMATGSTYSEALPTPANADWGRPTGGLLPSFTMANIEFFNNSQGVQAERIKFVTNISSAAGVDPLEKLESRIAAGAIHDSAERCDAPKCHPETRVAVQDDLYSWIMDRDGESERPREVQWVTGPAGTGKTAVMGSLADRCAENGLLGATFFFASWSASIGRRRKTAFVTTIAHQLAQYREDFQTAISTAIEKNPGAFEKNLHVQMEILVLSPLREVVRQSNGPGLRGAIIIDGLDECEAEQYHDTTSIGARNKPARTNAQDQLEILQILQAASSDPSFPFCILIASRPERVFREFFDPENNPTLVAHKLDLNEDYNADADITLFLEAQFNLLHRRYHCPPSWPLPGTVRTLVENASGQFIYAATVIRFLDIGHREPPKALLAAILKMGLKVNPNPLKQLDVLYSHILESSPDPPLSVHLRHSPDQFI
;
A
#
# COMPACT_ATOMS: atom_id res chain seq x y z
N MET A 1 36.42 -2.53 -15.77
CA MET A 1 37.20 -3.68 -16.27
C MET A 1 38.33 -3.89 -15.29
N ALA A 2 38.46 -5.05 -14.65
CA ALA A 2 39.58 -5.30 -13.73
C ALA A 2 40.86 -5.60 -14.54
N SER A 3 41.95 -4.85 -14.29
CA SER A 3 43.29 -5.23 -14.75
C SER A 3 44.06 -5.77 -13.56
N ASN A 4 44.38 -7.07 -13.58
CA ASN A 4 44.95 -7.76 -12.42
C ASN A 4 46.48 -7.83 -12.42
N PHE A 5 47.17 -7.36 -13.46
CA PHE A 5 48.63 -7.57 -13.63
C PHE A 5 49.33 -6.50 -14.52
N ASN A 6 48.86 -5.25 -14.55
CA ASN A 6 49.56 -4.23 -15.34
C ASN A 6 50.99 -4.04 -14.80
N ASN A 7 51.98 -4.12 -15.70
CA ASN A 7 53.42 -4.03 -15.41
C ASN A 7 53.98 -5.03 -14.37
N ALA A 8 53.34 -6.19 -14.19
CA ALA A 8 53.82 -7.25 -13.30
C ALA A 8 54.75 -8.24 -14.03
N HIS A 9 55.92 -8.55 -13.47
CA HIS A 9 56.92 -9.45 -14.08
C HIS A 9 57.58 -10.39 -13.02
N ASN A 10 58.07 -11.57 -13.42
CA ASN A 10 58.60 -12.65 -12.54
C ASN A 10 57.58 -13.22 -11.53
N PHE A 11 56.51 -13.85 -12.04
CA PHE A 11 55.51 -14.56 -11.23
C PHE A 11 55.56 -16.07 -11.47
N GLN A 12 55.40 -16.86 -10.41
CA GLN A 12 55.24 -18.31 -10.49
C GLN A 12 54.04 -18.73 -9.63
N ILE A 13 52.97 -19.19 -10.29
CA ILE A 13 51.73 -19.66 -9.65
C ILE A 13 51.40 -21.04 -10.18
N ASP A 14 51.39 -22.05 -9.31
CA ASP A 14 51.20 -23.44 -9.73
C ASP A 14 49.73 -23.81 -9.97
N ASN A 15 48.79 -23.22 -9.20
CA ASN A 15 47.34 -23.42 -9.38
C ASN A 15 46.57 -22.10 -9.24
N TYR A 16 46.05 -21.62 -10.38
CA TYR A 16 45.28 -20.37 -10.48
C TYR A 16 43.78 -20.65 -10.72
N HIS A 17 42.91 -20.25 -9.80
CA HIS A 17 41.46 -20.46 -9.90
C HIS A 17 40.70 -19.13 -9.85
N PHE A 18 40.03 -18.78 -10.96
CA PHE A 18 39.11 -17.64 -11.04
C PHE A 18 37.67 -18.14 -10.96
N VAL A 19 36.88 -17.65 -10.00
CA VAL A 19 35.45 -17.93 -9.92
C VAL A 19 34.72 -16.61 -10.18
N ASN A 20 34.17 -16.49 -11.39
CA ASN A 20 33.27 -15.38 -11.70
C ASN A 20 31.88 -15.77 -11.20
N VAL A 21 31.50 -15.28 -10.03
CA VAL A 21 30.12 -15.39 -9.55
C VAL A 21 29.35 -14.29 -10.27
N ASN A 22 28.79 -14.58 -11.44
CA ASN A 22 27.63 -13.79 -11.86
C ASN A 22 26.61 -14.01 -10.74
N PRO A 23 26.09 -12.95 -10.09
CA PRO A 23 24.87 -13.13 -9.35
C PRO A 23 23.84 -13.50 -10.41
N SER A 24 23.61 -14.80 -10.62
CA SER A 24 22.27 -15.22 -10.99
C SER A 24 21.41 -14.58 -9.91
N THR A 25 20.62 -13.58 -10.28
CA THR A 25 19.67 -12.94 -9.40
C THR A 25 18.70 -14.04 -8.98
N ASP A 26 19.02 -14.77 -7.89
CA ASP A 26 18.12 -15.77 -7.33
C ASP A 26 16.75 -15.07 -7.25
N PRO A 27 15.71 -15.59 -7.91
CA PRO A 27 14.40 -14.94 -7.93
C PRO A 27 13.89 -14.64 -6.52
N LEU A 28 14.33 -15.44 -5.54
CA LEU A 28 14.00 -15.24 -4.14
C LEU A 28 14.68 -14.01 -3.53
N ASN A 29 15.78 -13.50 -4.08
CA ASN A 29 16.33 -12.21 -3.66
C ASN A 29 15.36 -11.07 -3.98
N LYS A 30 14.62 -11.14 -5.11
CA LYS A 30 13.55 -10.19 -5.42
C LYS A 30 12.42 -10.29 -4.40
N LEU A 31 12.06 -11.51 -3.99
CA LEU A 31 11.08 -11.75 -2.92
C LEU A 31 11.55 -11.18 -1.58
N GLU A 32 12.78 -11.50 -1.15
CA GLU A 32 13.39 -11.04 0.11
C GLU A 32 13.42 -9.52 0.22
N ALA A 33 13.68 -8.80 -0.88
CA ALA A 33 13.66 -7.35 -0.93
C ALA A 33 12.27 -6.73 -0.65
N ARG A 34 11.19 -7.51 -0.76
CA ARG A 34 9.80 -7.08 -0.51
C ARG A 34 9.21 -7.63 0.79
N VAL A 35 9.99 -8.39 1.56
CA VAL A 35 9.54 -8.98 2.83
C VAL A 35 9.60 -7.97 3.96
N ALA A 36 8.52 -7.90 4.75
CA ALA A 36 8.52 -7.21 6.03
C ALA A 36 9.01 -8.16 7.12
N ALA A 37 10.33 -8.34 7.24
CA ALA A 37 10.93 -9.26 8.22
C ALA A 37 10.52 -8.94 9.67
N GLY A 38 10.24 -7.66 9.96
CA GLY A 38 9.66 -7.23 11.23
C GLY A 38 8.30 -7.86 11.56
N ALA A 39 7.48 -8.14 10.54
CA ALA A 39 6.11 -8.65 10.67
C ALA A 39 6.03 -10.11 11.13
N ILE A 40 7.12 -10.87 11.02
CA ILE A 40 7.19 -12.30 11.36
C ILE A 40 7.25 -12.46 12.88
N HIS A 41 6.58 -13.47 13.44
CA HIS A 41 6.39 -13.65 14.88
C HIS A 41 7.69 -13.69 15.71
N ASP A 42 8.76 -14.25 15.16
CA ASP A 42 10.08 -14.47 15.78
C ASP A 42 11.11 -13.39 15.40
N SER A 43 10.65 -12.29 14.79
CA SER A 43 11.51 -11.17 14.41
C SER A 43 12.18 -10.51 15.61
N ALA A 44 13.43 -10.06 15.45
CA ALA A 44 14.12 -9.27 16.46
C ALA A 44 13.39 -7.95 16.79
N GLU A 45 12.65 -7.38 15.84
CA GLU A 45 11.79 -6.20 16.09
C GLU A 45 10.65 -6.50 17.08
N ARG A 46 10.35 -7.77 17.30
CA ARG A 46 9.31 -8.27 18.21
C ARG A 46 9.88 -8.90 19.48
N CYS A 47 11.16 -8.72 19.80
CA CYS A 47 11.74 -9.25 21.03
C CYS A 47 10.98 -8.81 22.30
N ASP A 48 10.48 -7.56 22.31
CA ASP A 48 9.67 -6.98 23.39
C ASP A 48 8.15 -7.09 23.14
N ALA A 49 7.71 -7.81 22.09
CA ALA A 49 6.29 -7.90 21.77
C ALA A 49 5.53 -8.61 22.90
N PRO A 50 4.29 -8.17 23.22
CA PRO A 50 3.55 -8.75 24.32
C PRO A 50 3.24 -10.22 24.05
N LYS A 51 3.37 -11.05 25.08
CA LYS A 51 2.95 -12.45 25.13
C LYS A 51 2.01 -12.64 26.32
N CYS A 52 1.16 -13.66 26.27
CA CYS A 52 0.36 -14.04 27.42
C CYS A 52 1.30 -14.46 28.55
N HIS A 53 1.04 -13.97 29.76
CA HIS A 53 1.72 -14.49 30.95
C HIS A 53 1.46 -16.00 31.08
N PRO A 54 2.40 -16.79 31.63
CA PRO A 54 2.12 -18.18 31.97
C PRO A 54 0.79 -18.31 32.73
N GLU A 55 0.00 -19.32 32.37
CA GLU A 55 -1.31 -19.63 32.97
C GLU A 55 -2.44 -18.63 32.68
N THR A 56 -2.22 -17.55 31.93
CA THR A 56 -3.30 -16.65 31.50
C THR A 56 -3.79 -16.94 30.08
N ARG A 57 -5.08 -16.62 29.83
CA ARG A 57 -5.77 -16.80 28.53
C ARG A 57 -5.64 -18.22 27.99
N VAL A 58 -5.53 -19.22 28.86
CA VAL A 58 -5.30 -20.63 28.51
C VAL A 58 -6.49 -21.16 27.70
N ALA A 59 -7.72 -20.96 28.18
CA ALA A 59 -8.93 -21.36 27.47
C ALA A 59 -9.01 -20.75 26.06
N VAL A 60 -8.76 -19.45 25.91
CA VAL A 60 -8.71 -18.78 24.61
C VAL A 60 -7.70 -19.44 23.66
N LYS A 61 -6.48 -19.68 24.14
CA LYS A 61 -5.42 -20.30 23.34
C LYS A 61 -5.77 -21.74 22.98
N ASP A 62 -6.36 -22.49 23.90
CA ASP A 62 -6.77 -23.88 23.68
C ASP A 62 -7.93 -23.99 22.69
N ASP A 63 -8.91 -23.08 22.76
CA ASP A 63 -10.04 -23.05 21.83
C ASP A 63 -9.57 -22.68 20.41
N LEU A 64 -8.67 -21.69 20.29
CA LEU A 64 -8.06 -21.33 19.00
C LEU A 64 -7.19 -22.47 18.46
N TYR A 65 -6.38 -23.10 19.30
CA TYR A 65 -5.50 -24.19 18.91
C TYR A 65 -6.29 -25.45 18.50
N SER A 66 -7.34 -25.79 19.24
CA SER A 66 -8.27 -26.88 18.88
C SER A 66 -8.94 -26.57 17.53
N TRP A 67 -9.37 -25.34 17.30
CA TRP A 67 -9.86 -24.92 15.99
C TRP A 67 -8.80 -24.98 14.87
N ILE A 68 -7.51 -24.84 15.16
CA ILE A 68 -6.43 -25.01 14.17
C ILE A 68 -6.22 -26.49 13.81
N ILE A 69 -6.48 -27.42 14.72
CA ILE A 69 -6.33 -28.87 14.46
C ILE A 69 -7.63 -29.45 13.90
N ASP A 70 -8.72 -29.30 14.63
CA ASP A 70 -9.97 -30.03 14.39
C ASP A 70 -10.90 -29.27 13.42
N GLY A 71 -10.90 -27.94 13.49
CA GLY A 71 -11.77 -27.08 12.67
C GLY A 71 -13.18 -27.02 13.22
N ASP A 72 -14.13 -26.64 12.36
CA ASP A 72 -15.54 -26.48 12.74
C ASP A 72 -16.36 -27.79 12.61
N GLY A 73 -15.71 -28.97 12.53
CA GLY A 73 -16.36 -30.28 12.38
C GLY A 73 -16.64 -30.70 10.92
N GLU A 74 -17.48 -31.72 10.72
CA GLU A 74 -17.88 -32.24 9.39
C GLU A 74 -18.89 -31.29 8.71
N SER A 75 -18.41 -30.18 8.14
CA SER A 75 -19.16 -29.37 7.19
C SER A 75 -18.68 -29.64 5.75
N GLU A 76 -19.61 -29.69 4.78
CA GLU A 76 -19.30 -29.80 3.35
C GLU A 76 -18.38 -28.66 2.85
N HIS A 77 -18.36 -27.54 3.57
CA HIS A 77 -17.47 -26.40 3.35
C HIS A 77 -16.70 -26.07 4.63
N PRO A 78 -15.42 -26.47 4.77
CA PRO A 78 -14.64 -26.16 5.96
C PRO A 78 -14.41 -24.64 6.03
N ARG A 79 -14.81 -24.03 7.14
CA ARG A 79 -14.61 -22.61 7.39
C ARG A 79 -13.15 -22.38 7.74
N LYS A 80 -12.37 -21.86 6.79
CA LYS A 80 -10.91 -21.69 6.94
C LYS A 80 -10.51 -20.34 7.52
N MET A 81 -11.45 -19.45 7.86
CA MET A 81 -11.14 -18.09 8.30
C MET A 81 -11.91 -17.73 9.56
N LYS A 82 -11.19 -17.31 10.61
CA LYS A 82 -11.73 -16.97 11.93
C LYS A 82 -11.30 -15.57 12.36
N TRP A 83 -12.24 -14.80 12.90
CA TRP A 83 -12.02 -13.46 13.40
C TRP A 83 -11.94 -13.45 14.93
N VAL A 84 -10.82 -12.95 15.45
CA VAL A 84 -10.60 -12.66 16.87
C VAL A 84 -10.67 -11.16 17.09
N THR A 85 -11.61 -10.71 17.92
CA THR A 85 -11.83 -9.28 18.13
C THR A 85 -11.89 -8.89 19.59
N GLY A 86 -11.95 -7.59 19.81
CA GLY A 86 -12.02 -6.98 21.12
C GLY A 86 -11.43 -5.56 21.10
N PRO A 87 -11.73 -4.73 22.11
CA PRO A 87 -11.24 -3.37 22.19
C PRO A 87 -9.70 -3.28 22.29
N ALA A 88 -9.16 -2.08 22.14
CA ALA A 88 -7.75 -1.82 22.40
C ALA A 88 -7.37 -2.27 23.83
N GLY A 89 -6.24 -2.95 23.99
CA GLY A 89 -5.77 -3.38 25.31
C GLY A 89 -6.41 -4.67 25.86
N SER A 90 -7.28 -5.35 25.10
CA SER A 90 -7.86 -6.64 25.49
C SER A 90 -6.87 -7.82 25.47
N GLY A 91 -5.72 -7.66 24.80
CA GLY A 91 -4.66 -8.68 24.72
C GLY A 91 -4.59 -9.46 23.40
N LYS A 92 -5.27 -9.02 22.33
CA LYS A 92 -5.25 -9.66 20.99
C LYS A 92 -3.85 -10.05 20.51
N THR A 93 -2.94 -9.08 20.40
CA THR A 93 -1.55 -9.32 19.96
C THR A 93 -0.79 -10.28 20.88
N ALA A 94 -1.08 -10.27 22.19
CA ALA A 94 -0.47 -11.20 23.15
C ALA A 94 -0.93 -12.63 22.94
N VAL A 95 -2.24 -12.83 22.68
CA VAL A 95 -2.83 -14.13 22.34
C VAL A 95 -2.26 -14.62 21.01
N MET A 96 -2.28 -13.80 19.96
CA MET A 96 -1.73 -14.15 18.64
C MET A 96 -0.25 -14.49 18.70
N GLY A 97 0.53 -13.70 19.44
CA GLY A 97 1.97 -13.95 19.64
C GLY A 97 2.24 -15.27 20.35
N SER A 98 1.46 -15.61 21.38
CA SER A 98 1.66 -16.87 22.13
C SER A 98 1.16 -18.08 21.35
N LEU A 99 0.08 -17.90 20.58
CA LEU A 99 -0.46 -18.94 19.70
C LEU A 99 0.50 -19.25 18.55
N ALA A 100 1.15 -18.23 17.98
CA ALA A 100 2.18 -18.39 16.97
C ALA A 100 3.36 -19.23 17.50
N ASP A 101 3.88 -18.93 18.70
CA ASP A 101 4.96 -19.71 19.31
C ASP A 101 4.57 -21.19 19.49
N ARG A 102 3.35 -21.44 20.00
CA ARG A 102 2.84 -22.81 20.16
C ARG A 102 2.76 -23.53 18.81
N CYS A 103 2.15 -22.90 17.81
CA CYS A 103 2.03 -23.50 16.47
C CYS A 103 3.38 -23.70 15.79
N SER A 104 4.37 -22.85 16.06
CA SER A 104 5.74 -22.97 15.55
C SER A 104 6.42 -24.21 16.12
N VAL A 105 6.34 -24.41 17.44
CA VAL A 105 6.88 -25.60 18.13
C VAL A 105 6.24 -26.89 17.61
N ASP A 106 4.94 -26.87 17.34
CA ASP A 106 4.19 -28.05 16.87
C ASP A 106 4.27 -28.26 15.35
N GLY A 107 5.00 -27.41 14.60
CA GLY A 107 5.16 -27.50 13.15
C GLY A 107 3.88 -27.19 12.35
N LEU A 108 2.91 -26.49 12.97
CA LEU A 108 1.62 -26.10 12.38
C LEU A 108 1.62 -24.65 11.86
N LEU A 109 2.67 -23.87 12.11
CA LEU A 109 2.72 -22.46 11.70
C LEU A 109 3.14 -22.34 10.23
N GLY A 110 2.22 -21.93 9.36
CA GLY A 110 2.51 -21.65 7.96
C GLY A 110 3.15 -20.28 7.76
N ALA A 111 2.50 -19.23 8.26
CA ALA A 111 3.01 -17.86 8.18
C ALA A 111 2.41 -16.96 9.27
N THR A 112 3.10 -15.86 9.54
CA THR A 112 2.58 -14.77 10.38
C THR A 112 2.78 -13.41 9.74
N PHE A 113 1.85 -12.49 10.01
CA PHE A 113 2.04 -11.09 9.69
C PHE A 113 1.41 -10.21 10.77
N PHE A 114 2.27 -9.53 11.52
CA PHE A 114 1.87 -8.58 12.56
C PHE A 114 2.04 -7.15 12.03
N PHE A 115 0.91 -6.54 11.68
CA PHE A 115 0.82 -5.12 11.36
C PHE A 115 1.15 -4.29 12.60
N ALA A 116 1.76 -3.13 12.37
CA ALA A 116 2.06 -2.18 13.44
C ALA A 116 2.16 -0.77 12.86
N SER A 117 1.16 0.09 13.11
CA SER A 117 1.14 1.47 12.57
C SER A 117 2.31 2.32 13.08
N TRP A 118 2.95 1.88 14.16
CA TRP A 118 4.07 2.55 14.84
C TRP A 118 5.43 2.06 14.36
N SER A 119 5.47 1.05 13.48
CA SER A 119 6.74 0.48 13.04
C SER A 119 7.51 1.44 12.14
N ALA A 120 8.83 1.45 12.30
CA ALA A 120 9.77 2.04 11.36
C ALA A 120 9.58 1.49 9.94
N SER A 121 9.29 0.19 9.86
CA SER A 121 9.20 -0.55 8.63
C SER A 121 7.90 -0.19 7.92
N ILE A 122 8.01 0.49 6.77
CA ILE A 122 6.87 0.76 5.89
C ILE A 122 6.16 -0.56 5.55
N GLY A 123 6.91 -1.65 5.36
CA GLY A 123 6.35 -2.97 5.08
C GLY A 123 5.47 -3.55 6.20
N ARG A 124 5.62 -3.14 7.47
CA ARG A 124 4.70 -3.54 8.56
C ARG A 124 3.48 -2.64 8.70
N ARG A 125 3.55 -1.44 8.14
CA ARG A 125 2.45 -0.46 8.18
C ARG A 125 1.49 -0.63 7.02
N ARG A 126 1.99 -1.09 5.86
CA ARG A 126 1.21 -1.19 4.62
C ARG A 126 0.97 -2.64 4.22
N LYS A 127 -0.08 -2.86 3.43
CA LYS A 127 -0.46 -4.17 2.89
C LYS A 127 0.54 -4.74 1.88
N THR A 128 1.40 -3.92 1.27
CA THR A 128 2.25 -4.32 0.11
C THR A 128 3.21 -5.46 0.39
N ALA A 129 3.71 -5.57 1.62
CA ALA A 129 4.61 -6.65 1.99
C ALA A 129 3.87 -7.92 2.43
N LEU A 130 2.55 -7.90 2.58
CA LEU A 130 1.76 -8.99 3.18
C LEU A 130 1.97 -10.30 2.43
N VAL A 131 1.66 -10.33 1.14
CA VAL A 131 1.72 -11.56 0.34
C VAL A 131 3.16 -12.01 0.13
N ALA A 132 4.08 -11.10 -0.16
CA ALA A 132 5.50 -11.41 -0.27
C ALA A 132 6.04 -12.05 1.02
N THR A 133 5.66 -11.54 2.19
CA THR A 133 6.07 -12.07 3.49
C THR A 133 5.44 -13.43 3.80
N ILE A 134 4.19 -13.67 3.38
CA ILE A 134 3.56 -15.00 3.47
C ILE A 134 4.27 -16.00 2.56
N ALA A 135 4.44 -15.67 1.28
CA ALA A 135 5.10 -16.53 0.30
C ALA A 135 6.53 -16.88 0.72
N HIS A 136 7.27 -15.90 1.25
CA HIS A 136 8.62 -16.11 1.78
C HIS A 136 8.66 -17.08 2.96
N GLN A 137 7.75 -16.94 3.92
CA GLN A 137 7.67 -17.88 5.05
C GLN A 137 7.35 -19.30 4.57
N LEU A 138 6.41 -19.45 3.63
CA LEU A 138 6.07 -20.75 3.05
C LEU A 138 7.24 -21.38 2.27
N ALA A 139 7.98 -20.58 1.50
CA ALA A 139 9.16 -21.01 0.75
C ALA A 139 10.31 -21.47 1.68
N ARG A 140 10.43 -20.88 2.88
CA ARG A 140 11.46 -21.28 3.87
C ARG A 140 11.23 -22.68 4.42
N TYR A 141 9.97 -23.08 4.64
CA TYR A 141 9.64 -24.35 5.28
C TYR A 141 9.48 -25.51 4.28
N HIS A 142 9.15 -25.22 3.02
CA HIS A 142 8.89 -26.26 2.02
C HIS A 142 9.68 -26.03 0.73
N ARG A 143 10.60 -26.96 0.43
CA ARG A 143 11.44 -26.91 -0.79
C ARG A 143 10.60 -26.89 -2.07
N ASP A 144 9.57 -27.72 -2.16
CA ASP A 144 8.73 -27.75 -3.38
C ASP A 144 8.01 -26.42 -3.62
N LEU A 145 7.53 -25.76 -2.56
CA LEU A 145 6.95 -24.42 -2.65
C LEU A 145 8.00 -23.39 -3.04
N ARG A 146 9.21 -23.47 -2.47
CA ARG A 146 10.33 -22.60 -2.84
C ARG A 146 10.58 -22.65 -4.34
N ASP A 147 10.66 -23.85 -4.92
CA ASP A 147 10.98 -24.04 -6.34
C ASP A 147 9.83 -23.56 -7.25
N GLU A 148 8.57 -23.75 -6.85
CA GLU A 148 7.40 -23.19 -7.57
C GLU A 148 7.33 -21.66 -7.49
N ILE A 149 7.60 -21.09 -6.30
CA ILE A 149 7.60 -19.63 -6.10
C ILE A 149 8.74 -18.98 -6.89
N SER A 150 9.93 -19.57 -6.90
CA SER A 150 11.04 -19.11 -7.74
C SER A 150 10.65 -19.05 -9.21
N ARG A 151 10.04 -20.12 -9.74
CA ARG A 151 9.54 -20.15 -11.13
C ARG A 151 8.45 -19.12 -11.39
N ALA A 152 7.54 -18.90 -10.43
CA ALA A 152 6.50 -17.89 -10.55
C ALA A 152 7.09 -16.47 -10.66
N ILE A 153 8.15 -16.17 -9.90
CA ILE A 153 8.87 -14.87 -9.96
C ILE A 153 9.65 -14.73 -11.27
N GLU A 154 10.28 -15.79 -11.76
CA GLU A 154 10.97 -15.79 -13.07
C GLU A 154 9.99 -15.54 -14.21
N ALA A 155 8.82 -16.16 -14.18
CA ALA A 155 7.78 -16.00 -15.19
C ALA A 155 7.05 -14.64 -15.11
N ASN A 156 7.00 -14.02 -13.92
CA ASN A 156 6.31 -12.76 -13.66
C ASN A 156 7.24 -11.78 -12.95
N SER A 157 8.14 -11.15 -13.70
CA SER A 157 9.15 -10.28 -13.08
C SER A 157 8.53 -9.08 -12.35
N ASP A 158 7.43 -8.53 -12.88
CA ASP A 158 6.66 -7.39 -12.36
C ASP A 158 5.66 -7.79 -11.25
N ILE A 159 5.69 -9.03 -10.74
CA ILE A 159 4.69 -9.56 -9.79
C ILE A 159 4.49 -8.67 -8.55
N PHE A 160 5.54 -7.98 -8.09
CA PHE A 160 5.47 -7.10 -6.92
C PHE A 160 4.84 -5.74 -7.20
N ASP A 161 4.67 -5.37 -8.47
CA ASP A 161 3.94 -4.18 -8.91
C ASP A 161 2.46 -4.49 -9.24
N LYS A 162 2.07 -5.78 -9.22
CA LYS A 162 0.69 -6.23 -9.35
C LYS A 162 -0.10 -6.09 -8.06
N ASN A 163 -1.43 -6.02 -8.17
CA ASN A 163 -2.32 -5.95 -7.02
C ASN A 163 -2.22 -7.22 -6.13
N LEU A 164 -2.71 -7.12 -4.88
CA LEU A 164 -2.54 -8.20 -3.91
C LEU A 164 -3.25 -9.51 -4.31
N HIS A 165 -4.34 -9.44 -5.07
CA HIS A 165 -5.04 -10.64 -5.56
C HIS A 165 -4.15 -11.42 -6.53
N GLN A 166 -3.47 -10.74 -7.46
CA GLN A 166 -2.53 -11.40 -8.37
C GLN A 166 -1.30 -11.91 -7.63
N GLN A 167 -0.74 -11.14 -6.69
CA GLN A 167 0.36 -11.63 -5.85
C GLN A 167 -0.04 -12.90 -5.12
N MET A 168 -1.23 -12.95 -4.50
CA MET A 168 -1.71 -14.13 -3.78
C MET A 168 -1.92 -15.31 -4.73
N LYS A 169 -2.48 -15.06 -5.91
CA LYS A 169 -2.67 -16.07 -6.95
C LYS A 169 -1.35 -16.69 -7.38
N PHE A 170 -0.38 -15.90 -7.82
CA PHE A 170 0.85 -16.40 -8.43
C PHE A 170 1.93 -16.81 -7.42
N LEU A 171 2.04 -16.15 -6.26
CA LEU A 171 3.07 -16.46 -5.26
C LEU A 171 2.63 -17.46 -4.20
N VAL A 172 1.33 -17.74 -4.06
CA VAL A 172 0.82 -18.65 -3.02
C VAL A 172 -0.10 -19.72 -3.62
N LEU A 173 -1.22 -19.34 -4.24
CA LEU A 173 -2.24 -20.30 -4.67
C LEU A 173 -1.77 -21.22 -5.79
N MET A 174 -1.21 -20.68 -6.88
CA MET A 174 -0.70 -21.49 -7.99
C MET A 174 0.42 -22.44 -7.53
N PRO A 175 1.46 -22.00 -6.81
CA PRO A 175 2.44 -22.89 -6.22
C PRO A 175 1.83 -24.03 -5.38
N LEU A 176 0.83 -23.74 -4.54
CA LEU A 176 0.12 -24.74 -3.75
C LEU A 176 -0.65 -25.75 -4.63
N ARG A 177 -1.30 -25.28 -5.69
CA ARG A 177 -2.03 -26.15 -6.64
C ARG A 177 -1.08 -27.09 -7.39
N GLU A 178 0.06 -26.57 -7.84
CA GLU A 178 1.07 -27.34 -8.57
C GLU A 178 1.64 -28.46 -7.71
N ILE A 179 2.02 -28.18 -6.46
CA ILE A 179 2.55 -29.25 -5.57
C ILE A 179 1.47 -30.24 -5.14
N ALA A 180 0.23 -29.80 -4.96
CA ALA A 180 -0.89 -30.66 -4.58
C ALA A 180 -1.25 -31.66 -5.69
N GLY A 181 -1.03 -31.29 -6.95
CA GLY A 181 -1.22 -32.17 -8.11
C GLY A 181 -0.14 -33.26 -8.28
N ARG A 182 0.99 -33.17 -7.55
CA ARG A 182 2.10 -34.13 -7.69
C ARG A 182 1.82 -35.45 -6.96
N PRO A 183 2.21 -36.61 -7.54
CA PRO A 183 2.13 -37.89 -6.84
C PRO A 183 2.99 -37.86 -5.57
N GLY A 184 2.37 -38.01 -4.40
CA GLY A 184 3.07 -37.91 -3.11
C GLY A 184 3.37 -36.48 -2.64
N GLY A 185 2.64 -35.48 -3.16
CA GLY A 185 2.74 -34.09 -2.73
C GLY A 185 2.58 -33.91 -1.20
N PRO A 186 3.16 -32.84 -0.64
CA PRO A 186 3.13 -32.62 0.81
C PRO A 186 1.70 -32.42 1.30
N ASN A 187 1.30 -33.17 2.33
CA ASN A 187 0.04 -32.95 3.04
C ASN A 187 0.19 -31.74 3.97
N LEU A 188 0.25 -30.55 3.37
CA LEU A 188 0.35 -29.29 4.09
C LEU A 188 -0.91 -29.10 4.92
N ARG A 189 -0.72 -28.69 6.17
CA ARG A 189 -1.76 -28.24 7.09
C ARG A 189 -1.13 -27.23 8.04
N GLY A 190 -1.90 -26.25 8.46
CA GLY A 190 -1.40 -25.27 9.42
C GLY A 190 -2.24 -24.03 9.51
N VAL A 191 -1.64 -23.00 10.11
CA VAL A 191 -2.28 -21.71 10.36
C VAL A 191 -1.46 -20.56 9.77
N ILE A 192 -2.17 -19.58 9.23
CA ILE A 192 -1.66 -18.24 8.91
C ILE A 192 -2.29 -17.27 9.91
N ILE A 193 -1.46 -16.56 10.67
CA ILE A 193 -1.92 -15.64 11.72
C ILE A 193 -1.63 -14.20 11.28
N ILE A 194 -2.69 -13.40 11.13
CA ILE A 194 -2.62 -11.99 10.76
C ILE A 194 -3.14 -11.15 11.93
N ASP A 195 -2.27 -10.38 12.57
CA ASP A 195 -2.61 -9.56 13.74
C ASP A 195 -2.52 -8.07 13.42
N GLY A 196 -3.44 -7.30 13.99
CA GLY A 196 -3.44 -5.85 13.93
C GLY A 196 -3.84 -5.30 12.57
N VAL A 197 -4.73 -5.98 11.82
CA VAL A 197 -5.18 -5.48 10.50
C VAL A 197 -5.78 -4.06 10.62
N ASP A 198 -6.38 -3.70 11.76
CA ASP A 198 -6.83 -2.32 12.08
C ASP A 198 -5.69 -1.28 12.13
N GLU A 199 -4.44 -1.73 12.16
CA GLU A 199 -3.25 -0.88 12.09
C GLU A 199 -2.66 -0.76 10.68
N CYS A 200 -3.30 -1.37 9.66
CA CYS A 200 -2.90 -1.18 8.26
C CYS A 200 -3.16 0.26 7.83
N GLU A 201 -2.10 0.95 7.44
CA GLU A 201 -2.10 2.29 6.86
C GLU A 201 -2.28 2.21 5.35
N ALA A 202 -3.00 3.19 4.81
CA ALA A 202 -3.22 3.31 3.38
C ALA A 202 -1.93 3.54 2.62
N GLU A 203 -1.74 2.77 1.56
CA GLU A 203 -0.75 3.07 0.54
C GLU A 203 -1.16 4.32 -0.25
N GLN A 204 -0.21 5.25 -0.35
CA GLN A 204 -0.34 6.44 -1.17
C GLN A 204 0.53 6.27 -2.42
N TYR A 205 -0.11 6.17 -3.59
CA TYR A 205 0.58 6.11 -4.89
C TYR A 205 0.83 7.50 -5.49
N HIS A 206 0.69 8.58 -4.70
CA HIS A 206 0.74 9.96 -5.18
C HIS A 206 2.08 10.64 -4.94
N ASP A 207 2.51 11.43 -5.92
CA ASP A 207 3.64 12.35 -5.81
C ASP A 207 3.21 13.53 -4.92
N GLU A 208 3.88 13.71 -3.78
CA GLU A 208 3.61 14.78 -2.82
C GLU A 208 3.71 16.19 -3.44
N SER A 209 4.40 16.32 -4.59
CA SER A 209 4.59 17.61 -5.28
C SER A 209 3.43 18.04 -6.19
N ARG A 210 2.49 17.15 -6.56
CA ARG A 210 1.36 17.51 -7.45
C ARG A 210 0.05 17.02 -6.85
N THR A 211 -0.55 17.86 -6.01
CA THR A 211 -1.83 17.66 -5.28
C THR A 211 -3.10 17.59 -6.15
N GLN A 212 -3.00 17.31 -7.45
CA GLN A 212 -4.13 17.37 -8.37
C GLN A 212 -4.68 15.98 -8.72
N PHE A 213 -5.52 15.44 -7.81
CA PHE A 213 -6.50 14.32 -7.95
C PHE A 213 -5.93 12.88 -8.10
N PRO A 214 -6.56 11.78 -7.60
CA PRO A 214 -7.84 11.56 -6.87
C PRO A 214 -7.66 11.53 -5.33
N PRO A 215 -8.70 11.21 -4.51
CA PRO A 215 -8.51 11.09 -3.07
C PRO A 215 -7.51 9.99 -2.75
N ALA A 216 -6.56 10.33 -1.87
CA ALA A 216 -5.72 9.40 -1.15
C ALA A 216 -6.54 8.19 -0.70
N ARG A 217 -6.04 6.99 -0.98
CA ARG A 217 -6.68 5.76 -0.51
C ARG A 217 -6.79 5.82 1.02
N THR A 218 -7.87 5.30 1.58
CA THR A 218 -8.12 5.29 3.04
C THR A 218 -7.63 4.00 3.68
N ASN A 219 -7.37 4.04 4.98
CA ASN A 219 -6.95 2.85 5.73
C ASN A 219 -8.01 1.73 5.60
N GLU A 220 -9.30 2.08 5.68
CA GLU A 220 -10.41 1.12 5.54
C GLU A 220 -10.38 0.40 4.19
N GLN A 221 -10.01 1.07 3.09
CA GLN A 221 -9.90 0.43 1.78
C GLN A 221 -8.75 -0.59 1.74
N ASP A 222 -7.58 -0.27 2.29
CA ASP A 222 -6.45 -1.20 2.38
C ASP A 222 -6.73 -2.40 3.30
N GLN A 223 -7.42 -2.14 4.40
CA GLN A 223 -7.91 -3.18 5.31
C GLN A 223 -8.88 -4.11 4.59
N LEU A 224 -9.85 -3.56 3.85
CA LEU A 224 -10.83 -4.35 3.11
C LEU A 224 -10.19 -5.22 2.03
N GLU A 225 -9.29 -4.68 1.20
CA GLU A 225 -8.59 -5.49 0.19
C GLU A 225 -7.77 -6.61 0.84
N THR A 226 -7.11 -6.33 1.97
CA THR A 226 -6.39 -7.35 2.75
C THR A 226 -7.31 -8.50 3.17
N LEU A 227 -8.51 -8.18 3.67
CA LEU A 227 -9.51 -9.18 4.06
C LEU A 227 -10.02 -9.98 2.85
N GLN A 228 -10.31 -9.30 1.74
CA GLN A 228 -10.81 -9.92 0.49
C GLN A 228 -9.81 -10.92 -0.10
N VAL A 229 -8.52 -10.55 -0.15
CA VAL A 229 -7.44 -11.42 -0.66
C VAL A 229 -7.30 -12.68 0.22
N LEU A 230 -7.36 -12.53 1.54
CA LEU A 230 -7.28 -13.65 2.48
C LEU A 230 -8.53 -14.55 2.39
N GLN A 231 -9.71 -13.97 2.24
CA GLN A 231 -10.95 -14.73 2.04
C GLN A 231 -10.90 -15.50 0.72
N ALA A 232 -10.50 -14.88 -0.38
CA ALA A 232 -10.34 -15.54 -1.68
C ALA A 232 -9.39 -16.74 -1.59
N ALA A 233 -8.26 -16.59 -0.89
CA ALA A 233 -7.35 -17.71 -0.63
C ALA A 233 -8.01 -18.81 0.21
N SER A 234 -8.77 -18.44 1.24
CA SER A 234 -9.47 -19.41 2.11
C SER A 234 -10.55 -20.23 1.38
N LEU A 235 -11.14 -19.67 0.32
CA LEU A 235 -12.15 -20.32 -0.51
C LEU A 235 -11.56 -21.27 -1.55
N ASP A 236 -10.25 -21.20 -1.81
CA ASP A 236 -9.58 -22.13 -2.70
C ASP A 236 -9.59 -23.54 -2.08
N PRO A 237 -10.11 -24.56 -2.79
CA PRO A 237 -10.17 -25.93 -2.29
C PRO A 237 -8.80 -26.51 -1.92
N LEU A 238 -7.75 -26.12 -2.65
CA LEU A 238 -6.39 -26.62 -2.48
C LEU A 238 -5.57 -25.77 -1.50
N PHE A 239 -6.13 -24.70 -0.95
CA PHE A 239 -5.47 -23.94 0.11
C PHE A 239 -5.52 -24.68 1.45
N PRO A 240 -4.38 -25.14 2.00
CA PRO A 240 -4.37 -26.08 3.12
C PRO A 240 -4.42 -25.41 4.50
N PHE A 241 -4.31 -24.08 4.57
CA PHE A 241 -4.14 -23.35 5.81
C PHE A 241 -5.47 -22.80 6.34
N ARG A 242 -5.58 -22.73 7.66
CA ARG A 242 -6.57 -21.91 8.36
C ARG A 242 -6.00 -20.51 8.57
N ILE A 243 -6.84 -19.48 8.55
CA ILE A 243 -6.48 -18.07 8.68
C ILE A 243 -7.12 -17.53 9.95
N ILE A 244 -6.30 -17.01 10.85
CA ILE A 244 -6.77 -16.26 12.03
C ILE A 244 -6.48 -14.79 11.79
N ILE A 245 -7.51 -13.97 11.85
CA ILE A 245 -7.40 -12.51 11.80
C ILE A 245 -7.71 -11.93 13.17
N ALA A 246 -6.80 -11.13 13.70
CA ALA A 246 -7.04 -10.36 14.91
C ALA A 246 -7.13 -8.86 14.59
N SER A 247 -8.25 -8.23 14.97
CA SER A 247 -8.44 -6.79 14.80
C SER A 247 -9.42 -6.19 15.81
N ARG A 248 -9.43 -4.87 15.94
CA ARG A 248 -10.49 -4.14 16.66
C ARG A 248 -11.84 -4.29 15.93
N PRO A 249 -12.98 -4.15 16.63
CA PRO A 249 -14.32 -4.20 16.01
C PRO A 249 -14.66 -2.89 15.27
N GLU A 250 -13.70 -2.35 14.51
CA GLU A 250 -13.92 -1.22 13.62
C GLU A 250 -14.93 -1.59 12.53
N ARG A 251 -15.55 -0.58 11.92
CA ARG A 251 -16.70 -0.76 11.02
C ARG A 251 -16.40 -1.76 9.90
N VAL A 252 -15.28 -1.60 9.20
CA VAL A 252 -14.89 -2.46 8.07
C VAL A 252 -14.87 -3.95 8.44
N PHE A 253 -14.37 -4.31 9.63
CA PHE A 253 -14.32 -5.71 10.07
C PHE A 253 -15.70 -6.23 10.47
N ARG A 254 -16.49 -5.41 11.17
CA ARG A 254 -17.87 -5.78 11.54
C ARG A 254 -18.72 -6.05 10.30
N GLU A 255 -18.65 -5.18 9.29
CA GLU A 255 -19.39 -5.35 8.03
C GLU A 255 -18.89 -6.57 7.24
N PHE A 256 -17.57 -6.77 7.16
CA PHE A 256 -16.98 -7.88 6.41
C PHE A 256 -17.32 -9.25 7.01
N PHE A 257 -17.25 -9.41 8.33
CA PHE A 257 -17.52 -10.67 9.02
C PHE A 257 -19.00 -10.87 9.40
N ASP A 258 -19.88 -9.96 8.99
CA ASP A 258 -21.32 -10.08 9.21
C ASP A 258 -21.91 -11.24 8.37
N PRO A 259 -22.54 -12.25 9.01
CA PRO A 259 -23.20 -13.34 8.29
C PRO A 259 -24.27 -12.89 7.29
N GLU A 260 -24.89 -11.71 7.48
CA GLU A 260 -25.90 -11.18 6.54
C GLU A 260 -25.29 -10.55 5.27
N ASN A 261 -24.01 -10.16 5.34
CA ASN A 261 -23.31 -9.52 4.23
C ASN A 261 -22.40 -10.46 3.44
N SER A 262 -22.05 -11.62 4.02
CA SER A 262 -21.17 -12.59 3.36
C SER A 262 -21.94 -13.82 2.90
N PRO A 263 -21.98 -14.13 1.59
CA PRO A 263 -22.58 -15.36 1.08
C PRO A 263 -21.80 -16.62 1.52
N THR A 264 -20.54 -16.45 1.97
CA THR A 264 -19.69 -17.54 2.45
C THR A 264 -19.55 -17.49 3.98
N PRO A 265 -19.87 -18.57 4.71
CA PRO A 265 -19.83 -18.55 6.16
C PRO A 265 -18.39 -18.53 6.68
N PHE A 266 -18.09 -17.58 7.57
CA PHE A 266 -16.86 -17.57 8.37
C PHE A 266 -16.98 -18.52 9.56
N ALA A 267 -15.84 -18.89 10.15
CA ALA A 267 -15.81 -19.54 11.45
C ALA A 267 -16.41 -18.62 12.52
N GLN A 268 -16.91 -19.19 13.61
CA GLN A 268 -17.49 -18.41 14.69
C GLN A 268 -16.51 -17.33 15.19
N LYS A 269 -16.97 -16.06 15.21
CA LYS A 269 -16.22 -14.94 15.80
C LYS A 269 -15.86 -15.27 17.25
N LEU A 270 -14.64 -14.91 17.66
CA LEU A 270 -14.20 -14.97 19.05
C LEU A 270 -13.93 -13.55 19.56
N ASP A 271 -14.73 -13.09 20.51
CA ASP A 271 -14.58 -11.80 21.17
C ASP A 271 -13.86 -11.95 22.52
N LEU A 272 -12.64 -11.39 22.63
CA LEU A 272 -11.84 -11.49 23.85
C LEU A 272 -12.42 -10.73 25.05
N HIS A 273 -13.41 -9.87 24.83
CA HIS A 273 -14.11 -9.11 25.86
C HIS A 273 -15.46 -9.74 26.20
N GLU A 274 -16.24 -10.17 25.21
CA GLU A 274 -17.60 -10.69 25.46
C GLU A 274 -17.60 -12.18 25.80
N ASP A 275 -16.74 -12.99 25.17
CA ASP A 275 -16.78 -14.46 25.29
C ASP A 275 -15.96 -15.01 26.47
N TYR A 276 -15.04 -14.21 27.03
CA TYR A 276 -14.15 -14.65 28.09
C TYR A 276 -14.07 -13.65 29.25
N ASN A 277 -14.12 -14.17 30.48
CA ASN A 277 -13.89 -13.38 31.67
C ASN A 277 -12.38 -13.16 31.88
N ALA A 278 -11.93 -11.93 31.64
CA ALA A 278 -10.54 -11.52 31.83
C ALA A 278 -10.13 -11.37 33.30
N ASP A 279 -11.06 -11.28 34.25
CA ASP A 279 -10.77 -10.93 35.65
C ASP A 279 -9.92 -11.98 36.38
N ALA A 280 -10.19 -13.26 36.13
CA ALA A 280 -9.42 -14.36 36.71
C ALA A 280 -7.97 -14.34 36.20
N ASP A 281 -7.80 -14.17 34.89
CA ASP A 281 -6.48 -14.07 34.26
C ASP A 281 -5.71 -12.81 34.73
N MET A 282 -6.40 -11.68 34.92
CA MET A 282 -5.80 -10.46 35.47
C MET A 282 -5.39 -10.62 36.92
N THR A 283 -6.17 -11.34 37.73
CA THR A 283 -5.83 -11.66 39.11
C THR A 283 -4.52 -12.44 39.16
N LEU A 284 -4.41 -13.52 38.39
CA LEU A 284 -3.18 -14.32 38.29
C LEU A 284 -1.98 -13.49 37.82
N PHE A 285 -2.18 -12.66 36.79
CA PHE A 285 -1.14 -11.76 36.29
C PHE A 285 -0.66 -10.77 37.38
N LEU A 286 -1.59 -10.09 38.06
CA LEU A 286 -1.25 -9.11 39.10
C LEU A 286 -0.56 -9.78 40.30
N GLU A 287 -1.04 -10.95 40.74
CA GLU A 287 -0.40 -11.72 41.82
C GLU A 287 1.05 -12.09 41.48
N ALA A 288 1.29 -12.59 40.27
CA ALA A 288 2.63 -12.94 39.81
C ALA A 288 3.54 -11.70 39.75
N GLN A 289 3.06 -10.60 39.16
CA GLN A 289 3.85 -9.38 39.01
C GLN A 289 4.11 -8.67 40.34
N PHE A 290 3.14 -8.65 41.25
CA PHE A 290 3.31 -8.06 42.57
C PHE A 290 4.27 -8.89 43.41
N ASN A 291 4.23 -10.22 43.32
CA ASN A 291 5.27 -11.06 43.93
C ASN A 291 6.68 -10.73 43.41
N ARG A 292 6.82 -10.43 42.11
CA ARG A 292 8.08 -9.98 41.52
C ARG A 292 8.53 -8.62 42.05
N ILE A 293 7.63 -7.64 42.10
CA ILE A 293 7.90 -6.29 42.65
C ILE A 293 8.28 -6.38 44.12
N ARG A 294 7.54 -7.14 44.93
CA ARG A 294 7.81 -7.36 46.35
C ARG A 294 9.22 -7.87 46.59
N ARG A 295 9.67 -8.86 45.80
CA ARG A 295 11.04 -9.39 45.88
C ARG A 295 12.08 -8.38 45.43
N ARG A 296 11.83 -7.65 44.33
CA ARG A 296 12.76 -6.66 43.77
C ARG A 296 13.03 -5.49 44.72
N TYR A 297 11.98 -5.00 45.39
CA TYR A 297 12.06 -3.85 46.29
C TYR A 297 12.08 -4.21 47.78
N ASN A 298 12.21 -5.51 48.11
CA ASN A 298 12.24 -6.05 49.48
C ASN A 298 11.07 -5.56 50.36
N LEU A 299 9.86 -5.54 49.80
CA LEU A 299 8.63 -5.10 50.47
C LEU A 299 8.10 -6.18 51.44
N PRO A 300 7.35 -5.80 52.49
CA PRO A 300 6.90 -6.74 53.51
C PRO A 300 5.92 -7.79 52.95
N PRO A 301 5.78 -8.97 53.59
CA PRO A 301 4.84 -9.99 53.17
C PRO A 301 3.37 -9.54 53.13
N SER A 302 3.02 -8.50 53.90
CA SER A 302 1.71 -7.86 53.93
C SER A 302 1.42 -6.96 52.72
N TRP A 303 2.39 -6.78 51.82
CA TRP A 303 2.22 -6.06 50.57
C TRP A 303 1.92 -7.04 49.41
N PRO A 304 0.93 -6.76 48.54
CA PRO A 304 0.05 -5.58 48.55
C PRO A 304 -1.01 -5.61 49.66
N PRO A 305 -1.62 -4.45 49.99
CA PRO A 305 -2.73 -4.38 50.94
C PRO A 305 -3.88 -5.33 50.56
N PRO A 306 -4.58 -5.94 51.54
CA PRO A 306 -5.74 -6.78 51.28
C PRO A 306 -6.79 -6.03 50.45
N GLY A 307 -7.32 -6.65 49.39
CA GLY A 307 -8.31 -6.03 48.51
C GLY A 307 -7.72 -5.21 47.35
N ALA A 308 -6.42 -4.92 47.35
CA ALA A 308 -5.78 -4.11 46.30
C ALA A 308 -5.91 -4.75 44.92
N ILE A 309 -5.60 -6.05 44.80
CA ILE A 309 -5.69 -6.77 43.53
C ILE A 309 -7.13 -6.79 43.01
N GLN A 310 -8.10 -7.09 43.88
CA GLN A 310 -9.52 -7.10 43.51
C GLN A 310 -10.00 -5.72 43.04
N THR A 311 -9.49 -4.66 43.67
CA THR A 311 -9.78 -3.28 43.28
C THR A 311 -9.20 -2.99 41.89
N LEU A 312 -7.94 -3.33 41.65
CA LEU A 312 -7.29 -3.12 40.35
C LEU A 312 -7.93 -3.94 39.21
N VAL A 313 -8.34 -5.18 39.48
CA VAL A 313 -9.08 -6.02 38.52
C VAL A 313 -10.43 -5.37 38.18
N LYS A 314 -11.19 -4.93 39.19
CA LYS A 314 -12.44 -4.20 38.99
C LYS A 314 -12.23 -2.92 38.17
N ASN A 315 -11.16 -2.18 38.45
CA ASN A 315 -10.84 -0.95 37.72
C ASN A 315 -10.44 -1.24 36.27
N ALA A 316 -9.76 -2.36 36.02
CA ALA A 316 -9.31 -2.73 34.68
C ALA A 316 -10.48 -2.97 33.72
N SER A 317 -11.67 -3.34 34.20
CA SER A 317 -12.89 -3.50 33.39
C SER A 317 -12.66 -4.35 32.12
N GLY A 318 -11.97 -5.49 32.26
CA GLY A 318 -11.64 -6.36 31.12
C GLY A 318 -10.43 -5.94 30.27
N GLN A 319 -9.80 -4.79 30.55
CA GLN A 319 -8.67 -4.25 29.79
C GLN A 319 -7.32 -4.56 30.45
N PHE A 320 -6.60 -5.55 29.91
CA PHE A 320 -5.26 -5.94 30.37
C PHE A 320 -4.25 -4.80 30.34
N ILE A 321 -4.40 -3.83 29.44
CA ILE A 321 -3.52 -2.67 29.37
C ILE A 321 -3.51 -1.85 30.67
N TYR A 322 -4.63 -1.81 31.42
CA TYR A 322 -4.68 -1.15 32.73
C TYR A 322 -3.74 -1.86 33.71
N ALA A 323 -3.92 -3.17 33.90
CA ALA A 323 -3.10 -3.98 34.80
C ALA A 323 -1.61 -3.93 34.42
N ALA A 324 -1.29 -4.03 33.13
CA ALA A 324 0.09 -3.92 32.64
C ALA A 324 0.70 -2.53 32.90
N THR A 325 -0.08 -1.46 32.72
CA THR A 325 0.38 -0.08 32.96
C THR A 325 0.62 0.17 34.45
N VAL A 326 -0.26 -0.33 35.34
CA VAL A 326 -0.05 -0.28 36.80
C VAL A 326 1.24 -1.00 37.17
N VAL A 327 1.44 -2.23 36.69
CA VAL A 327 2.67 -3.00 36.98
C VAL A 327 3.92 -2.26 36.53
N ARG A 328 3.93 -1.69 35.31
CA ARG A 328 5.06 -0.89 34.82
C ARG A 328 5.29 0.35 35.67
N PHE A 329 4.23 1.07 36.03
CA PHE A 329 4.32 2.26 36.87
C PHE A 329 4.98 1.95 38.21
N LEU A 330 4.61 0.84 38.84
CA LEU A 330 5.20 0.40 40.12
C LEU A 330 6.62 -0.16 39.98
N ALA A 331 6.99 -0.72 38.82
CA ALA A 331 8.26 -1.45 38.63
C ALA A 331 9.36 -0.63 37.95
N GLU A 332 9.01 0.45 37.24
CA GLU A 332 9.93 1.20 36.37
C GLU A 332 10.08 2.67 36.80
N SER A 333 9.18 3.20 37.65
CA SER A 333 9.26 4.59 38.09
C SER A 333 10.35 4.81 39.15
N PRO A 334 11.32 5.73 38.92
CA PRO A 334 12.44 5.95 39.83
C PRO A 334 12.14 6.91 41.00
N GLN A 335 10.97 7.56 41.02
CA GLN A 335 10.73 8.71 41.91
C GLN A 335 10.05 8.41 43.25
N ALA A 336 9.32 7.29 43.38
CA ALA A 336 8.61 6.96 44.61
C ALA A 336 8.62 5.44 44.90
N PRO A 337 8.60 5.03 46.18
CA PRO A 337 8.43 3.63 46.55
C PRO A 337 7.16 3.03 45.93
N PRO A 338 7.18 1.75 45.49
CA PRO A 338 6.02 1.10 44.90
C PRO A 338 4.77 1.08 45.80
N ASP A 339 4.95 1.15 47.13
CA ASP A 339 3.82 1.20 48.06
C ASP A 339 3.07 2.54 47.97
N ASP A 340 3.78 3.67 48.00
CA ASP A 340 3.18 5.00 47.88
C ASP A 340 2.46 5.18 46.55
N GLN A 341 3.04 4.64 45.47
CA GLN A 341 2.45 4.67 44.13
C GLN A 341 1.21 3.77 44.02
N LEU A 342 1.22 2.60 44.66
CA LEU A 342 0.05 1.74 44.71
C LEU A 342 -1.07 2.43 45.50
N GLN A 343 -0.75 3.08 46.63
CA GLN A 343 -1.72 3.84 47.41
C GLN A 343 -2.28 5.02 46.61
N SER A 344 -1.47 5.73 45.82
CA SER A 344 -1.97 6.83 44.99
C SER A 344 -2.98 6.35 43.95
N ILE A 345 -2.73 5.19 43.32
CA ILE A 345 -3.66 4.57 42.38
C ILE A 345 -4.94 4.10 43.08
N LEU A 346 -4.83 3.45 44.24
CA LEU A 346 -5.99 2.95 44.99
C LEU A 346 -6.85 4.09 45.58
N ALA A 347 -6.26 5.25 45.85
CA ALA A 347 -6.95 6.42 46.38
C ALA A 347 -7.72 7.22 45.30
N MET A 348 -7.48 6.94 44.02
CA MET A 348 -8.19 7.61 42.92
C MET A 348 -9.69 7.33 42.99
N LYS A 349 -10.49 8.38 42.86
CA LYS A 349 -11.95 8.30 42.80
C LYS A 349 -12.43 8.84 41.47
N TRP A 350 -13.18 8.04 40.74
CA TRP A 350 -13.90 8.44 39.55
C TRP A 350 -15.39 8.14 39.71
N THR A 351 -16.23 8.92 39.04
CA THR A 351 -17.67 8.69 39.02
C THR A 351 -17.95 7.44 38.18
N THR A 352 -18.71 6.48 38.69
CA THR A 352 -19.20 5.36 37.87
C THR A 352 -20.08 5.91 36.75
N THR A 353 -19.50 6.04 35.56
CA THR A 353 -20.20 6.40 34.33
C THR A 353 -20.06 5.27 33.31
N SER A 354 -20.90 5.29 32.27
CA SER A 354 -21.04 4.22 31.27
C SER A 354 -19.80 3.95 30.40
N ASN A 355 -18.67 4.64 30.60
CA ASN A 355 -17.44 4.48 29.80
C ASN A 355 -16.45 3.48 30.47
N PRO A 356 -16.20 2.31 29.86
CA PRO A 356 -15.29 1.29 30.42
C PRO A 356 -13.81 1.71 30.40
N PHE A 357 -13.41 2.73 29.63
CA PHE A 357 -12.03 3.23 29.58
C PHE A 357 -11.72 4.29 30.64
N GLN A 358 -12.72 4.78 31.37
CA GLN A 358 -12.53 5.88 32.32
C GLN A 358 -11.43 5.61 33.36
N PRO A 359 -11.34 4.42 34.00
CA PRO A 359 -10.24 4.14 34.94
C PRO A 359 -8.86 4.18 34.28
N LEU A 360 -8.75 3.74 33.02
CA LEU A 360 -7.52 3.81 32.25
C LEU A 360 -7.14 5.26 31.90
N ASP A 361 -8.12 6.07 31.50
CA ASP A 361 -7.95 7.48 31.15
C ASP A 361 -7.48 8.31 32.37
N PHE A 362 -8.01 8.02 33.56
CA PHE A 362 -7.52 8.59 34.82
C PHE A 362 -6.09 8.15 35.13
N LEU A 363 -5.76 6.88 34.92
CA LEU A 363 -4.40 6.38 35.13
C LEU A 363 -3.41 7.08 34.18
N TYR A 364 -3.76 7.22 32.90
CA TYR A 364 -2.95 7.98 31.94
C TYR A 364 -2.80 9.44 32.34
N SER A 365 -3.90 10.12 32.69
CA SER A 365 -3.86 11.51 33.15
C SER A 365 -2.93 11.66 34.35
N HIS A 366 -3.08 10.80 35.37
CA HIS A 366 -2.24 10.84 36.57
C HIS A 366 -0.75 10.68 36.27
N ILE A 367 -0.39 9.73 35.40
CA ILE A 367 1.01 9.52 35.02
C ILE A 367 1.51 10.71 34.19
N MET A 368 0.72 11.22 33.25
CA MET A 368 1.08 12.39 32.43
C MET A 368 1.29 13.66 33.28
N GLU A 369 0.46 13.87 34.30
CA GLU A 369 0.57 14.99 35.24
C GLU A 369 1.80 14.90 36.15
N SER A 370 2.44 13.72 36.26
CA SER A 370 3.72 13.59 36.97
C SER A 370 4.91 14.18 36.20
N SER A 371 4.75 14.47 34.90
CA SER A 371 5.75 15.18 34.11
C SER A 371 5.89 16.63 34.59
N PRO A 372 7.12 17.19 34.63
CA PRO A 372 7.33 18.61 34.96
C PRO A 372 6.68 19.57 33.94
N GLY A 373 6.31 19.09 32.74
CA GLY A 373 5.62 19.87 31.72
C GLY A 373 4.63 19.03 30.90
N PRO A 374 3.45 18.66 31.44
CA PRO A 374 2.55 17.69 30.82
C PRO A 374 2.15 18.05 29.38
N ALA A 375 1.85 19.32 29.10
CA ALA A 375 1.53 19.79 27.76
C ALA A 375 2.68 19.61 26.76
N LEU A 376 3.93 19.88 27.19
CA LEU A 376 5.10 19.65 26.35
C LEU A 376 5.34 18.16 26.14
N ALA A 377 5.15 17.34 27.18
CA ALA A 377 5.28 15.88 27.07
C ALA A 377 4.29 15.28 26.07
N VAL A 378 3.04 15.75 26.04
CA VAL A 378 2.05 15.36 25.02
C VAL A 378 2.54 15.70 23.62
N ARG A 379 3.10 16.91 23.40
CA ARG A 379 3.68 17.28 22.10
C ARG A 379 4.81 16.35 21.68
N TRP A 380 5.71 16.02 22.61
CA TRP A 380 6.78 15.05 22.38
C TRP A 380 6.24 13.67 22.01
N ILE A 381 5.21 13.16 22.70
CA ILE A 381 4.58 11.87 22.38
C ILE A 381 3.99 11.88 20.96
N PHE A 382 3.30 12.95 20.57
CA PHE A 382 2.78 13.07 19.20
C PHE A 382 3.90 13.14 18.16
N VAL A 383 4.99 13.86 18.43
CA VAL A 383 6.14 13.95 17.52
C VAL A 383 6.85 12.61 17.37
N MET A 384 7.05 11.86 18.46
CA MET A 384 7.65 10.51 18.42
C MET A 384 6.84 9.58 17.52
N ASN A 385 5.51 9.65 17.63
CA ASN A 385 4.60 8.92 16.76
C ASN A 385 4.73 9.32 15.29
N GLN A 386 4.86 10.62 15.02
CA GLN A 386 4.80 11.13 13.65
C GLN A 386 6.11 10.99 12.88
N LEU A 387 7.24 11.36 13.50
CA LEU A 387 8.53 11.42 12.81
C LEU A 387 9.24 10.06 12.78
N LEU A 388 8.92 9.15 13.71
CA LEU A 388 9.47 7.80 13.77
C LEU A 388 10.99 7.79 13.54
N ALA A 389 11.71 8.67 14.23
CA ALA A 389 13.16 8.84 14.10
C ALA A 389 13.90 8.29 15.34
N PRO A 390 15.20 7.94 15.21
CA PRO A 390 16.08 7.69 16.36
C PRO A 390 15.93 8.75 17.46
N ALA A 391 15.99 8.33 18.71
CA ALA A 391 15.81 9.21 19.87
C ALA A 391 16.84 10.35 19.85
N LEU A 392 18.07 10.09 19.41
CA LEU A 392 19.10 11.11 19.22
C LEU A 392 18.67 12.22 18.26
N HIS A 393 18.05 11.88 17.13
CA HIS A 393 17.59 12.87 16.16
C HIS A 393 16.45 13.71 16.71
N LEU A 394 15.50 13.09 17.42
CA LEU A 394 14.44 13.84 18.10
C LEU A 394 15.01 14.75 19.20
N ASN A 395 16.01 14.29 19.95
CA ASN A 395 16.66 15.10 20.97
C ASN A 395 17.36 16.32 20.35
N LEU A 396 18.17 16.11 19.29
CA LEU A 396 18.86 17.20 18.58
C LEU A 396 17.89 18.24 17.99
N LEU A 397 16.72 17.79 17.52
CA LEU A 397 15.71 18.66 16.92
C LEU A 397 14.90 19.44 17.97
N PHE A 398 14.41 18.77 19.01
CA PHE A 398 13.42 19.33 19.92
C PHE A 398 13.98 19.85 21.24
N GLU A 399 15.15 19.38 21.70
CA GLU A 399 15.71 19.85 22.96
C GLU A 399 16.16 21.32 22.86
N ALA A 400 15.55 22.15 23.70
CA ALA A 400 16.02 23.51 23.94
C ALA A 400 17.32 23.49 24.76
N ARG A 401 17.46 22.52 25.68
CA ARG A 401 18.61 22.30 26.56
C ARG A 401 18.90 20.80 26.66
N PHE A 402 20.18 20.46 26.75
CA PHE A 402 20.63 19.08 26.90
C PHE A 402 19.91 18.38 28.08
N GLY A 403 19.29 17.24 27.81
CA GLY A 403 18.59 16.42 28.81
C GLY A 403 17.16 16.87 29.12
N GLU A 404 16.59 17.82 28.36
CA GLU A 404 15.19 18.21 28.49
C GLU A 404 14.25 17.03 28.22
N ALA A 405 14.55 16.18 27.25
CA ALA A 405 13.73 15.01 26.95
C ALA A 405 13.73 14.03 28.14
N GLU A 406 14.91 13.75 28.72
CA GLU A 406 15.02 12.88 29.89
C GLU A 406 14.28 13.45 31.11
N HIS A 407 14.39 14.76 31.35
CA HIS A 407 13.68 15.44 32.44
C HIS A 407 12.16 15.42 32.25
N LEU A 408 11.69 15.64 31.03
CA LEU A 408 10.27 15.72 30.69
C LEU A 408 9.60 14.35 30.69
N LEU A 409 10.28 13.35 30.11
CA LEU A 409 9.74 12.04 29.79
C LEU A 409 10.09 10.97 30.82
N GLY A 410 11.11 11.19 31.66
CA GLY A 410 11.60 10.20 32.62
C GLY A 410 10.53 9.70 33.58
N ASN A 411 9.52 10.52 33.90
CA ASN A 411 8.38 10.12 34.75
C ASN A 411 7.32 9.30 34.02
N LEU A 412 7.40 9.23 32.70
CA LEU A 412 6.44 8.56 31.82
C LEU A 412 6.91 7.16 31.41
N CYS A 413 7.94 6.60 32.04
CA CYS A 413 8.51 5.29 31.70
C CYS A 413 7.50 4.12 31.73
N SER A 414 6.32 4.28 32.33
CA SER A 414 5.26 3.27 32.28
C SER A 414 4.35 3.36 31.03
N LEU A 415 4.39 4.50 30.35
CA LEU A 415 3.64 4.83 29.14
C LEU A 415 4.52 4.79 27.89
N ILE A 416 5.79 5.21 28.03
CA ILE A 416 6.76 5.30 26.95
C ILE A 416 8.03 4.53 27.30
N ARG A 417 8.63 3.89 26.29
CA ARG A 417 9.94 3.26 26.37
C ARG A 417 10.99 4.29 25.98
N ILE A 418 11.87 4.62 26.93
CA ILE A 418 13.02 5.50 26.70
C ILE A 418 14.25 4.63 26.41
N PRO A 419 14.87 4.73 25.23
CA PRO A 419 16.07 3.96 24.94
C PRO A 419 17.26 4.43 25.80
N PRO A 420 18.11 3.50 26.27
CA PRO A 420 19.35 3.84 26.97
C PRO A 420 20.23 4.79 26.14
N LEU A 421 20.95 5.69 26.79
CA LEU A 421 21.84 6.67 26.13
C LEU A 421 22.80 6.03 25.11
N SER A 422 23.28 4.82 25.37
CA SER A 422 24.18 4.07 24.49
C SER A 422 23.56 3.67 23.15
N THR A 423 22.22 3.55 23.07
CA THR A 423 21.52 3.10 21.86
C THR A 423 20.65 4.19 21.23
N GLN A 424 20.60 5.41 21.77
CA GLN A 424 19.75 6.49 21.23
C GLN A 424 20.06 6.89 19.78
N ALA A 425 21.26 6.59 19.27
CA ALA A 425 21.62 6.84 17.87
C ALA A 425 20.88 5.93 16.88
N THR A 426 20.43 4.75 17.32
CA THR A 426 19.73 3.75 16.49
C THR A 426 18.30 3.51 16.97
N ASP A 427 18.10 3.50 18.28
CA ASP A 427 16.84 3.20 18.93
C ASP A 427 15.98 4.43 19.09
N ARG A 428 14.67 4.21 19.19
CA ARG A 428 13.65 5.25 19.24
C ARG A 428 12.95 5.25 20.58
N TYR A 429 12.41 6.40 20.94
CA TYR A 429 11.31 6.43 21.89
C TYR A 429 10.17 5.55 21.37
N GLY A 430 9.64 4.69 22.23
CA GLY A 430 8.51 3.82 21.90
C GLY A 430 7.31 4.15 22.76
N LEU A 431 6.10 3.95 22.25
CA LEU A 431 4.90 3.91 23.09
C LEU A 431 4.56 2.45 23.35
N TYR A 432 4.20 2.12 24.59
CA TYR A 432 3.87 0.73 24.91
C TYR A 432 2.54 0.26 24.30
N HIS A 433 1.62 1.18 24.02
CA HIS A 433 0.31 0.81 23.50
C HIS A 433 -0.41 1.96 22.78
N LYS A 434 -1.10 1.65 21.68
CA LYS A 434 -1.86 2.60 20.84
C LYS A 434 -2.99 3.33 21.58
N SER A 435 -3.56 2.70 22.63
CA SER A 435 -4.63 3.32 23.43
C SER A 435 -4.22 4.63 24.11
N LEU A 436 -2.92 4.86 24.36
CA LEU A 436 -2.43 6.13 24.88
C LEU A 436 -2.64 7.26 23.87
N VAL A 437 -2.37 7.01 22.60
CA VAL A 437 -2.58 8.03 21.55
C VAL A 437 -4.05 8.16 21.21
N ASP A 438 -4.82 7.07 21.26
CA ASP A 438 -6.28 7.14 21.15
C ASP A 438 -6.87 8.02 22.29
N PHE A 439 -6.30 7.94 23.50
CA PHE A 439 -6.66 8.83 24.62
C PHE A 439 -6.27 10.29 24.35
N LEU A 440 -5.04 10.56 23.93
CA LEU A 440 -4.54 11.93 23.70
C LEU A 440 -5.19 12.64 22.50
N LYS A 441 -5.77 11.89 21.55
CA LYS A 441 -6.49 12.44 20.39
C LYS A 441 -7.95 12.77 20.69
N ASP A 442 -8.52 12.20 21.74
CA ASP A 442 -9.92 12.35 22.08
C ASP A 442 -10.07 13.39 23.21
N ALA A 443 -10.61 14.56 22.85
CA ALA A 443 -10.79 15.68 23.78
C ALA A 443 -11.72 15.33 24.96
N ASP A 444 -12.70 14.45 24.76
CA ASP A 444 -13.62 14.03 25.80
C ASP A 444 -12.94 13.11 26.82
N ARG A 445 -11.87 12.42 26.42
CA ARG A 445 -11.11 11.51 27.27
C ARG A 445 -9.96 12.20 28.00
N CYS A 446 -9.12 12.95 27.27
CA CYS A 446 -7.89 13.54 27.83
C CYS A 446 -8.07 14.97 28.39
N GLY A 447 -9.22 15.60 28.15
CA GLY A 447 -9.57 16.90 28.73
C GLY A 447 -8.50 17.97 28.49
N LYS A 448 -7.85 18.44 29.57
CA LYS A 448 -6.84 19.52 29.52
C LYS A 448 -5.53 19.11 28.82
N LEU A 449 -5.31 17.81 28.61
CA LEU A 449 -4.14 17.29 27.91
C LEU A 449 -4.34 17.21 26.39
N CYS A 450 -5.55 17.53 25.88
CA CYS A 450 -5.83 17.53 24.45
C CYS A 450 -5.04 18.65 23.76
N ILE A 451 -4.43 18.32 22.62
CA ILE A 451 -3.68 19.25 21.79
C ILE A 451 -4.21 19.16 20.36
N GLU A 452 -4.42 20.31 19.71
CA GLU A 452 -4.84 20.34 18.32
C GLU A 452 -3.69 19.91 17.39
N GLU A 453 -4.01 19.21 16.29
CA GLU A 453 -3.00 18.75 15.32
C GLU A 453 -2.16 19.93 14.76
N ARG A 454 -2.79 21.11 14.62
CA ARG A 454 -2.11 22.35 14.21
C ARG A 454 -1.00 22.75 15.17
N ASP A 455 -1.18 22.60 16.49
CA ASP A 455 -0.16 22.96 17.48
C ASP A 455 1.05 22.05 17.39
N ILE A 456 0.85 20.78 17.04
CA ILE A 456 1.95 19.82 16.81
C ILE A 456 2.74 20.23 15.58
N SER A 457 2.07 20.62 14.49
CA SER A 457 2.71 21.10 13.28
C SER A 457 3.58 22.34 13.54
N VAL A 458 3.05 23.32 14.27
CA VAL A 458 3.79 24.52 14.68
C VAL A 458 4.98 24.16 15.57
N PHE A 459 4.82 23.21 16.48
CA PHE A 459 5.89 22.75 17.35
C PHE A 459 7.06 22.13 16.56
N ILE A 460 6.77 21.27 15.57
CA ILE A 460 7.77 20.68 14.67
C ILE A 460 8.47 21.76 13.84
N TRP A 461 7.71 22.69 13.23
CA TRP A 461 8.30 23.73 12.39
C TRP A 461 9.24 24.65 13.17
N ASN A 462 8.84 25.07 14.36
CA ASN A 462 9.67 25.89 15.23
C ASN A 462 10.96 25.15 15.64
N ALA A 463 10.88 23.84 15.87
CA ALA A 463 12.05 23.02 16.17
C ALA A 463 12.99 22.93 14.96
N PHE A 464 12.45 22.68 13.77
CA PHE A 464 13.19 22.65 12.51
C PHE A 464 13.96 23.96 12.26
N VAL A 465 13.28 25.11 12.33
CA VAL A 465 13.91 26.43 12.13
C VAL A 465 15.03 26.65 13.15
N ARG A 466 14.82 26.30 14.44
CA ARG A 466 15.88 26.41 15.46
C ARG A 466 17.07 25.52 15.15
N ALA A 467 16.84 24.29 14.69
CA ALA A 467 17.91 23.35 14.35
C ALA A 467 18.75 23.88 13.17
N CYS A 468 18.10 24.40 12.12
CA CYS A 468 18.78 25.03 10.99
C CYS A 468 19.63 26.23 11.42
N MET A 469 19.07 27.12 12.26
CA MET A 469 19.80 28.29 12.77
C MET A 469 21.04 27.90 13.60
N ARG A 470 20.95 26.83 14.41
CA ARG A 470 22.10 26.28 15.16
C ARG A 470 23.16 25.67 14.23
N GLY A 471 22.74 25.06 13.12
CA GLY A 471 23.64 24.47 12.12
C GLY A 471 24.40 25.50 11.28
N CYS A 472 23.92 26.74 11.22
CA CYS A 472 24.64 27.87 10.60
C CYS A 472 25.80 28.41 11.46
N ASP A 473 25.90 28.01 12.73
CA ASP A 473 26.94 28.47 13.64
C ASP A 473 28.23 27.65 13.43
N ALA A 474 29.34 28.32 13.12
CA ALA A 474 30.61 27.67 12.77
C ALA A 474 31.23 26.83 13.92
N GLN A 475 30.70 26.95 15.14
CA GLN A 475 31.17 26.22 16.32
C GLN A 475 30.43 24.89 16.57
N PHE A 476 29.38 24.59 15.80
CA PHE A 476 28.52 23.43 16.03
C PHE A 476 28.30 22.64 14.74
N SER A 477 28.54 21.32 14.77
CA SER A 477 28.37 20.45 13.61
C SER A 477 27.44 19.28 13.96
N TYR A 478 26.42 19.06 13.14
CA TYR A 478 25.52 17.93 13.29
C TYR A 478 26.14 16.65 12.68
N PRO A 479 25.79 15.47 13.22
CA PRO A 479 26.05 14.21 12.55
C PRO A 479 25.40 14.16 11.16
N GLU A 480 26.06 13.53 10.18
CA GLU A 480 25.55 13.39 8.81
C GLU A 480 24.16 12.74 8.77
N SER A 481 23.94 11.70 9.58
CA SER A 481 22.63 11.04 9.71
C SER A 481 21.52 11.97 10.21
N PHE A 482 21.86 12.99 11.00
CA PHE A 482 20.88 14.00 11.42
C PHE A 482 20.60 15.01 10.31
N LEU A 483 21.59 15.36 9.49
CA LEU A 483 21.39 16.25 8.34
C LEU A 483 20.49 15.61 7.28
N GLU A 484 20.68 14.31 7.02
CA GLU A 484 19.78 13.52 6.17
C GLU A 484 18.34 13.52 6.71
N PHE A 485 18.19 13.27 8.03
CA PHE A 485 16.90 13.36 8.69
C PHE A 485 16.30 14.78 8.59
N LEU A 486 17.08 15.82 8.84
CA LEU A 486 16.61 17.21 8.80
C LEU A 486 16.11 17.60 7.41
N ALA A 487 16.74 17.09 6.34
CA ALA A 487 16.32 17.34 4.96
C ALA A 487 14.92 16.78 4.63
N ILE A 488 14.51 15.70 5.29
CA ILE A 488 13.21 15.05 5.04
C ILE A 488 12.08 15.56 5.96
N VAL A 489 12.39 16.22 7.09
CA VAL A 489 11.37 16.73 8.04
C VAL A 489 10.30 17.60 7.37
N PRO A 490 10.62 18.55 6.46
CA PRO A 490 9.60 19.38 5.80
C PRO A 490 8.66 18.58 4.87
N HIS A 491 9.16 17.47 4.32
CA HIS A 491 8.45 16.63 3.35
C HIS A 491 7.55 15.60 4.04
N ALA A 492 7.91 15.16 5.24
CA ALA A 492 7.26 14.05 5.95
C ALA A 492 5.74 14.21 6.22
N ARG A 493 5.13 15.39 5.98
CA ARG A 493 3.69 15.59 6.20
C ARG A 493 3.00 16.75 5.46
N ASN A 494 3.47 17.17 4.28
CA ASN A 494 2.78 18.24 3.53
C ASN A 494 2.62 19.52 4.39
N MET A 495 3.69 19.96 5.05
CA MET A 495 3.67 21.14 5.95
C MET A 495 3.64 22.48 5.19
N ALA A 496 3.30 22.48 3.90
CA ALA A 496 3.10 23.66 3.07
C ALA A 496 1.69 24.26 3.29
N THR A 497 1.41 24.77 4.49
CA THR A 497 0.31 25.74 4.70
C THR A 497 0.80 26.91 5.54
N GLY A 498 1.78 27.63 5.00
CA GLY A 498 2.16 28.95 5.49
C GLY A 498 1.17 30.00 5.01
N SER A 499 0.00 30.13 5.64
CA SER A 499 -0.81 31.34 5.49
C SER A 499 -1.58 31.67 6.76
N THR A 500 -0.92 32.37 7.68
CA THR A 500 -1.44 33.52 8.46
C THR A 500 -0.42 33.88 9.54
N TYR A 501 0.74 34.41 9.17
CA TYR A 501 1.61 35.10 10.14
C TYR A 501 2.17 36.36 9.50
N SER A 502 1.39 37.44 9.56
CA SER A 502 1.90 38.79 9.44
C SER A 502 2.57 39.16 10.76
N GLU A 503 3.86 38.86 10.88
CA GLU A 503 4.85 39.71 11.53
C GLU A 503 6.21 39.29 10.98
N ALA A 504 6.94 40.26 10.42
CA ALA A 504 8.08 40.06 9.53
C ALA A 504 9.15 39.13 10.11
N LEU A 505 9.37 37.99 9.45
CA LEU A 505 10.53 37.12 9.64
C LEU A 505 11.11 36.73 8.26
N PRO A 506 12.44 36.66 8.12
CA PRO A 506 13.11 36.57 6.83
C PRO A 506 12.85 35.23 6.15
N THR A 507 12.34 35.29 4.92
CA THR A 507 12.29 34.17 3.98
C THR A 507 13.71 33.66 3.67
N PRO A 508 13.94 32.34 3.58
CA PRO A 508 15.22 31.80 3.14
C PRO A 508 15.33 31.91 1.61
N ALA A 509 15.45 33.15 1.12
CA ALA A 509 15.74 33.44 -0.29
C ALA A 509 17.19 33.92 -0.50
N ASN A 510 17.98 34.12 0.56
CA ASN A 510 19.33 34.71 0.45
C ASN A 510 20.42 34.06 1.34
N ALA A 511 20.20 32.86 1.90
CA ALA A 511 21.31 32.07 2.42
C ALA A 511 21.86 31.23 1.27
N ASP A 512 22.87 31.76 0.61
CA ASP A 512 23.77 31.03 -0.27
C ASP A 512 24.46 29.96 0.60
N TRP A 513 23.77 28.83 0.82
CA TRP A 513 24.37 27.62 1.33
C TRP A 513 25.40 27.24 0.29
N GLY A 514 26.65 27.63 0.56
CA GLY A 514 27.76 27.51 -0.35
C GLY A 514 27.65 26.22 -1.13
N ARG A 515 27.38 26.35 -2.42
CA ARG A 515 27.74 25.32 -3.39
C ARG A 515 29.15 24.87 -3.01
N PRO A 516 29.44 23.56 -2.96
CA PRO A 516 30.82 23.13 -3.08
C PRO A 516 31.36 23.82 -4.33
N THR A 517 32.29 24.75 -4.12
CA THR A 517 32.94 25.47 -5.20
C THR A 517 33.60 24.43 -6.09
N GLY A 518 33.03 24.25 -7.29
CA GLY A 518 33.71 23.78 -8.49
C GLY A 518 34.82 22.75 -8.28
N GLY A 519 34.56 21.70 -7.50
CA GLY A 519 35.30 20.47 -7.54
C GLY A 519 34.42 19.48 -8.26
N LEU A 520 34.86 19.00 -9.42
CA LEU A 520 34.31 17.80 -10.05
C LEU A 520 34.02 16.79 -8.93
N LEU A 521 32.73 16.47 -8.70
CA LEU A 521 32.41 15.17 -8.14
C LEU A 521 33.20 14.18 -9.00
N PRO A 522 34.14 13.39 -8.45
CA PRO A 522 34.63 12.27 -9.21
C PRO A 522 33.37 11.48 -9.51
N SER A 523 33.09 11.26 -10.80
CA SER A 523 32.25 10.14 -11.16
C SER A 523 32.74 8.98 -10.31
N PHE A 524 31.90 8.44 -9.43
CA PHE A 524 32.13 7.11 -8.86
C PHE A 524 31.98 6.14 -10.04
N THR A 525 32.96 6.16 -10.94
CA THR A 525 33.37 4.97 -11.65
C THR A 525 33.83 4.03 -10.55
N MET A 526 33.24 2.83 -10.51
CA MET A 526 33.71 1.76 -9.64
C MET A 526 35.24 1.81 -9.59
N ALA A 527 35.81 1.92 -8.38
CA ALA A 527 37.25 1.74 -8.23
C ALA A 527 37.59 0.43 -8.96
N ASN A 528 38.38 0.51 -10.05
CA ASN A 528 38.93 -0.70 -10.65
C ASN A 528 39.75 -1.35 -9.54
N ILE A 529 39.31 -2.52 -9.08
CA ILE A 529 40.07 -3.27 -8.08
C ILE A 529 41.30 -3.82 -8.82
N GLU A 530 42.46 -3.24 -8.55
CA GLU A 530 43.74 -3.63 -9.12
C GLU A 530 44.49 -4.50 -8.11
N PHE A 531 44.67 -5.78 -8.43
CA PHE A 531 45.53 -6.68 -7.66
C PHE A 531 46.93 -6.71 -8.30
N PHE A 532 48.00 -6.80 -7.50
CA PHE A 532 49.39 -7.05 -7.95
C PHE A 532 49.99 -6.11 -9.03
N ASN A 533 49.45 -4.91 -9.24
CA ASN A 533 50.03 -3.95 -10.18
C ASN A 533 51.46 -3.56 -9.79
N ASN A 534 52.36 -3.49 -10.78
CA ASN A 534 53.81 -3.20 -10.62
C ASN A 534 54.58 -4.14 -9.67
N SER A 535 54.04 -5.32 -9.34
CA SER A 535 54.69 -6.26 -8.42
C SER A 535 55.81 -7.07 -9.10
N GLN A 536 56.84 -7.46 -8.35
CA GLN A 536 57.98 -8.25 -8.83
C GLN A 536 58.34 -9.40 -7.88
N GLY A 537 58.61 -10.60 -8.41
CA GLY A 537 59.18 -11.72 -7.65
C GLY A 537 58.20 -12.48 -6.75
N VAL A 538 56.92 -12.55 -7.12
CA VAL A 538 55.88 -13.22 -6.30
C VAL A 538 55.81 -14.71 -6.66
N GLN A 539 55.93 -15.57 -5.63
CA GLN A 539 55.71 -17.01 -5.74
C GLN A 539 54.55 -17.42 -4.83
N ALA A 540 53.58 -18.17 -5.37
CA ALA A 540 52.44 -18.66 -4.61
C ALA A 540 51.97 -20.03 -5.12
N GLU A 541 51.71 -20.96 -4.21
CA GLU A 541 51.31 -22.33 -4.55
C GLU A 541 49.83 -22.40 -5.03
N ARG A 542 48.93 -21.63 -4.38
CA ARG A 542 47.53 -21.41 -4.81
C ARG A 542 47.07 -19.99 -4.56
N ILE A 543 46.45 -19.37 -5.57
CA ILE A 543 45.72 -18.11 -5.42
C ILE A 543 44.29 -18.30 -5.95
N LYS A 544 43.29 -17.94 -5.13
CA LYS A 544 41.87 -17.93 -5.51
C LYS A 544 41.33 -16.50 -5.42
N PHE A 545 40.89 -15.96 -6.55
CA PHE A 545 40.16 -14.69 -6.59
C PHE A 545 38.67 -14.98 -6.68
N VAL A 546 37.90 -14.40 -5.77
CA VAL A 546 36.44 -14.33 -5.84
C VAL A 546 36.10 -12.85 -5.97
N THR A 547 35.65 -12.44 -7.15
CA THR A 547 35.33 -11.04 -7.42
C THR A 547 33.83 -10.93 -7.73
N ASN A 548 33.08 -10.21 -6.89
CA ASN A 548 31.73 -9.73 -7.22
C ASN A 548 31.87 -8.55 -8.17
N ILE A 549 32.16 -8.82 -9.45
CA ILE A 549 32.12 -7.77 -10.46
C ILE A 549 30.69 -7.78 -10.98
N SER A 550 29.86 -6.83 -10.53
CA SER A 550 28.66 -6.46 -11.27
C SER A 550 29.11 -5.85 -12.60
N SER A 551 29.38 -6.71 -13.57
CA SER A 551 29.68 -6.26 -14.91
C SER A 551 28.43 -5.52 -15.40
N ALA A 552 28.58 -4.26 -15.81
CA ALA A 552 27.53 -3.54 -16.54
C ALA A 552 27.18 -4.22 -17.89
N ALA A 553 27.86 -5.33 -18.23
CA ALA A 553 27.66 -6.17 -19.40
C ALA A 553 26.79 -7.42 -19.14
N GLY A 554 26.24 -7.61 -17.92
CA GLY A 554 25.56 -8.86 -17.54
C GLY A 554 24.17 -8.72 -16.92
N VAL A 555 23.48 -7.59 -17.11
CA VAL A 555 22.04 -7.48 -16.75
C VAL A 555 21.22 -8.18 -17.82
N ASP A 556 20.36 -9.12 -17.42
CA ASP A 556 19.43 -9.85 -18.29
C ASP A 556 18.70 -8.86 -19.21
N PRO A 557 18.66 -9.08 -20.55
CA PRO A 557 17.91 -8.25 -21.47
C PRO A 557 16.48 -7.94 -21.02
N LEU A 558 15.81 -8.89 -20.37
CA LEU A 558 14.45 -8.72 -19.87
C LEU A 558 14.40 -7.86 -18.60
N GLU A 559 15.39 -7.94 -17.72
CA GLU A 559 15.53 -7.05 -16.56
C GLU A 559 15.77 -5.59 -17.00
N LYS A 560 16.49 -5.38 -18.12
CA LYS A 560 16.61 -4.04 -18.74
C LYS A 560 15.26 -3.53 -19.25
N LEU A 561 14.48 -4.38 -19.92
CA LEU A 561 13.14 -4.03 -20.39
C LEU A 561 12.23 -3.65 -19.22
N GLU A 562 12.23 -4.48 -18.17
CA GLU A 562 11.46 -4.28 -16.92
C GLU A 562 11.77 -2.91 -16.29
N SER A 563 13.03 -2.48 -16.24
CA SER A 563 13.41 -1.17 -15.70
C SER A 563 12.90 0.05 -16.50
N ARG A 564 12.26 -0.18 -17.66
CA ARG A 564 11.78 0.84 -18.60
C ARG A 564 10.27 0.77 -18.86
N ILE A 565 9.52 -0.05 -18.12
CA ILE A 565 8.06 -0.15 -18.28
C ILE A 565 7.32 0.86 -17.40
N ALA A 566 6.03 1.05 -17.69
CA ALA A 566 5.08 1.70 -16.80
C ALA A 566 4.18 0.63 -16.18
N ALA A 567 4.66 -0.04 -15.12
CA ALA A 567 3.91 -1.11 -14.45
C ALA A 567 2.51 -0.64 -14.00
N GLY A 568 2.39 0.61 -13.52
CA GLY A 568 1.12 1.26 -13.18
C GLY A 568 0.06 1.32 -14.30
N ALA A 569 0.46 1.17 -15.57
CA ALA A 569 -0.44 1.20 -16.72
C ALA A 569 -1.04 -0.17 -17.06
N ILE A 570 -0.52 -1.26 -16.48
CA ILE A 570 -1.00 -2.63 -16.72
C ILE A 570 -2.30 -2.85 -15.94
N HIS A 571 -3.28 -3.56 -16.53
CA HIS A 571 -4.63 -3.70 -15.96
C HIS A 571 -4.67 -4.25 -14.53
N ASP A 572 -3.73 -5.12 -14.17
CA ASP A 572 -3.62 -5.81 -12.88
C ASP A 572 -2.62 -5.18 -11.92
N SER A 573 -2.14 -3.96 -12.21
CA SER A 573 -1.24 -3.20 -11.35
C SER A 573 -1.85 -2.87 -9.98
N ALA A 574 -0.99 -2.79 -8.96
CA ALA A 574 -1.34 -2.28 -7.63
C ALA A 574 -1.83 -0.83 -7.67
N GLU A 575 -1.30 0.03 -8.55
CA GLU A 575 -1.81 1.40 -8.76
C GLU A 575 -3.26 1.44 -9.27
N ARG A 576 -3.79 0.31 -9.72
CA ARG A 576 -5.12 0.16 -10.31
C ARG A 576 -6.04 -0.76 -9.50
N CYS A 577 -5.69 -1.11 -8.26
CA CYS A 577 -6.54 -1.94 -7.40
C CYS A 577 -7.95 -1.35 -7.17
N ASP A 578 -8.09 -0.01 -7.14
CA ASP A 578 -9.38 0.71 -7.06
C ASP A 578 -9.89 1.22 -8.41
N ALA A 579 -9.26 0.84 -9.52
CA ALA A 579 -9.69 1.29 -10.83
C ALA A 579 -11.15 0.84 -11.07
N PRO A 580 -12.01 1.70 -11.64
CA PRO A 580 -13.41 1.36 -11.82
C PRO A 580 -13.54 0.13 -12.71
N LYS A 581 -14.45 -0.76 -12.33
CA LYS A 581 -14.89 -1.94 -13.09
C LYS A 581 -16.40 -1.84 -13.28
N CYS A 582 -16.95 -2.52 -14.28
CA CYS A 582 -18.39 -2.65 -14.42
C CYS A 582 -18.97 -3.33 -13.18
N HIS A 583 -20.04 -2.75 -12.62
CA HIS A 583 -20.78 -3.40 -11.55
C HIS A 583 -21.38 -4.72 -12.08
N PRO A 584 -21.52 -5.78 -11.26
CA PRO A 584 -22.22 -6.99 -11.66
C PRO A 584 -23.54 -6.68 -12.38
N GLU A 585 -23.78 -7.39 -13.47
CA GLU A 585 -24.97 -7.26 -14.33
C GLU A 585 -25.11 -5.94 -15.12
N THR A 586 -24.17 -5.00 -14.99
CA THR A 586 -24.16 -3.76 -15.78
C THR A 586 -23.26 -3.86 -17.01
N ARG A 587 -23.65 -3.21 -18.12
CA ARG A 587 -22.88 -3.15 -19.37
C ARG A 587 -22.48 -4.53 -19.91
N VAL A 588 -23.26 -5.57 -19.60
CA VAL A 588 -22.99 -6.96 -20.00
C VAL A 588 -23.01 -7.10 -21.53
N ALA A 589 -24.04 -6.55 -22.18
CA ALA A 589 -24.16 -6.57 -23.64
C ALA A 589 -22.94 -5.92 -24.34
N VAL A 590 -22.48 -4.77 -23.85
CA VAL A 590 -21.27 -4.11 -24.36
C VAL A 590 -20.05 -5.01 -24.24
N GLN A 591 -19.88 -5.65 -23.08
CA GLN A 591 -18.76 -6.56 -22.85
C GLN A 591 -18.84 -7.81 -23.72
N ASP A 592 -20.04 -8.36 -23.94
CA ASP A 592 -20.26 -9.53 -24.80
C ASP A 592 -20.02 -9.22 -26.28
N ASP A 593 -20.47 -8.05 -26.76
CA ASP A 593 -20.24 -7.60 -28.14
C ASP A 593 -18.74 -7.35 -28.41
N LEU A 594 -18.04 -6.70 -27.47
CA LEU A 594 -16.59 -6.52 -27.57
C LEU A 594 -15.83 -7.84 -27.46
N TYR A 595 -16.24 -8.74 -26.56
CA TYR A 595 -15.61 -10.04 -26.39
C TYR A 595 -15.83 -10.95 -27.60
N SER A 596 -17.05 -11.01 -28.14
CA SER A 596 -17.37 -11.75 -29.37
C SER A 596 -16.61 -11.19 -30.56
N TRP A 597 -16.46 -9.87 -30.67
CA TRP A 597 -15.61 -9.25 -31.69
C TRP A 597 -14.14 -9.69 -31.62
N ILE A 598 -13.59 -9.89 -30.42
CA ILE A 598 -12.23 -10.45 -30.24
C ILE A 598 -12.18 -11.92 -30.71
N MET A 599 -13.27 -12.68 -30.56
CA MET A 599 -13.36 -14.11 -30.91
C MET A 599 -13.63 -14.36 -32.40
N ASP A 600 -14.52 -13.59 -33.02
CA ASP A 600 -15.10 -13.83 -34.34
C ASP A 600 -14.16 -13.40 -35.49
N ARG A 601 -13.00 -14.08 -35.60
CA ARG A 601 -12.05 -13.91 -36.72
C ARG A 601 -12.18 -14.93 -37.85
N ASP A 602 -13.04 -15.94 -37.70
CA ASP A 602 -13.20 -17.05 -38.68
C ASP A 602 -14.43 -16.91 -39.60
N GLY A 603 -15.13 -15.76 -39.59
CA GLY A 603 -16.26 -15.52 -40.51
C GLY A 603 -15.80 -15.18 -41.94
N GLU A 604 -16.55 -15.65 -42.95
CA GLU A 604 -16.32 -15.52 -44.41
C GLU A 604 -16.18 -14.08 -44.98
N SER A 605 -15.94 -13.06 -44.15
CA SER A 605 -15.75 -11.67 -44.58
C SER A 605 -14.28 -11.40 -44.94
N GLU A 606 -14.02 -11.01 -46.18
CA GLU A 606 -12.69 -10.80 -46.81
C GLU A 606 -11.78 -9.71 -46.19
N ARG A 607 -12.01 -9.20 -44.96
CA ARG A 607 -11.13 -8.20 -44.32
C ARG A 607 -10.96 -8.44 -42.81
N PRO A 608 -9.72 -8.48 -42.30
CA PRO A 608 -9.47 -8.60 -40.87
C PRO A 608 -9.95 -7.35 -40.13
N ARG A 609 -10.71 -7.56 -39.05
CA ARG A 609 -11.17 -6.52 -38.11
C ARG A 609 -10.05 -6.24 -37.11
N GLU A 610 -9.23 -5.24 -37.37
CA GLU A 610 -7.97 -5.07 -36.63
C GLU A 610 -8.05 -4.03 -35.50
N VAL A 611 -8.88 -2.99 -35.65
CA VAL A 611 -8.98 -1.90 -34.66
C VAL A 611 -10.44 -1.59 -34.30
N GLN A 612 -10.73 -1.47 -33.00
CA GLN A 612 -12.01 -1.02 -32.45
C GLN A 612 -11.79 0.24 -31.62
N TRP A 613 -12.50 1.33 -31.96
CA TRP A 613 -12.51 2.57 -31.19
C TRP A 613 -13.77 2.65 -30.33
N VAL A 614 -13.61 2.59 -29.01
CA VAL A 614 -14.68 2.77 -28.02
C VAL A 614 -14.67 4.22 -27.56
N THR A 615 -15.73 4.97 -27.88
CA THR A 615 -15.79 6.41 -27.62
C THR A 615 -17.01 6.79 -26.78
N GLY A 616 -16.98 8.03 -26.28
CA GLY A 616 -18.06 8.62 -25.52
C GLY A 616 -17.56 9.71 -24.57
N PRO A 617 -18.45 10.59 -24.06
CA PRO A 617 -18.12 11.61 -23.08
C PRO A 617 -17.45 11.09 -21.80
N ALA A 618 -16.87 11.99 -20.99
CA ALA A 618 -16.39 11.64 -19.66
C ALA A 618 -17.56 11.17 -18.78
N GLY A 619 -17.36 10.08 -18.02
CA GLY A 619 -18.39 9.55 -17.12
C GLY A 619 -19.33 8.50 -17.69
N THR A 620 -19.19 8.10 -18.96
CA THR A 620 -20.02 7.05 -19.58
C THR A 620 -19.64 5.62 -19.19
N GLY A 621 -18.48 5.43 -18.55
CA GLY A 621 -18.00 4.12 -18.10
C GLY A 621 -16.96 3.43 -18.98
N LYS A 622 -16.33 4.13 -19.94
CA LYS A 622 -15.28 3.56 -20.83
C LYS A 622 -14.20 2.77 -20.07
N THR A 623 -13.51 3.41 -19.11
CA THR A 623 -12.47 2.77 -18.29
C THR A 623 -13.00 1.57 -17.51
N ALA A 624 -14.26 1.60 -17.06
CA ALA A 624 -14.89 0.47 -16.36
C ALA A 624 -15.11 -0.72 -17.28
N VAL A 625 -15.61 -0.48 -18.50
CA VAL A 625 -15.79 -1.51 -19.55
C VAL A 625 -14.44 -2.08 -19.96
N MET A 626 -13.45 -1.24 -20.26
CA MET A 626 -12.10 -1.68 -20.65
C MET A 626 -11.42 -2.46 -19.54
N GLY A 627 -11.60 -2.04 -18.28
CA GLY A 627 -11.09 -2.72 -17.11
C GLY A 627 -11.70 -4.12 -16.92
N SER A 628 -13.02 -4.25 -17.01
CA SER A 628 -13.69 -5.55 -16.87
C SER A 628 -13.44 -6.48 -18.06
N LEU A 629 -13.37 -5.93 -19.28
CA LEU A 629 -13.03 -6.69 -20.48
C LEU A 629 -11.59 -7.22 -20.42
N ALA A 630 -10.64 -6.43 -19.89
CA ALA A 630 -9.27 -6.88 -19.69
C ALA A 630 -9.20 -8.08 -18.74
N ASP A 631 -9.90 -8.03 -17.59
CA ASP A 631 -9.95 -9.16 -16.64
C ASP A 631 -10.52 -10.41 -17.32
N ARG A 632 -11.65 -10.28 -18.03
CA ARG A 632 -12.27 -11.38 -18.78
C ARG A 632 -11.32 -11.95 -19.85
N CYS A 633 -10.60 -11.11 -20.58
CA CYS A 633 -9.63 -11.57 -21.58
C CYS A 633 -8.43 -12.27 -20.93
N ALA A 634 -7.95 -11.79 -19.79
CA ALA A 634 -6.84 -12.40 -19.04
C ALA A 634 -7.24 -13.79 -18.53
N GLU A 635 -8.43 -13.95 -17.96
CA GLU A 635 -8.96 -15.23 -17.47
C GLU A 635 -9.08 -16.29 -18.58
N ASN A 636 -9.39 -15.85 -19.80
CA ASN A 636 -9.53 -16.74 -20.96
C ASN A 636 -8.24 -16.89 -21.78
N GLY A 637 -7.10 -16.33 -21.33
CA GLY A 637 -5.81 -16.45 -22.01
C GLY A 637 -5.70 -15.67 -23.33
N LEU A 638 -6.51 -14.63 -23.50
CA LEU A 638 -6.63 -13.84 -24.73
C LEU A 638 -6.07 -12.43 -24.60
N LEU A 639 -5.68 -12.00 -23.41
CA LEU A 639 -5.10 -10.67 -23.20
C LEU A 639 -3.62 -10.69 -23.56
N GLY A 640 -3.26 -10.02 -24.65
CA GLY A 640 -1.86 -9.88 -25.07
C GLY A 640 -1.16 -8.75 -24.32
N ALA A 641 -1.78 -7.57 -24.26
CA ALA A 641 -1.23 -6.43 -23.51
C ALA A 641 -2.29 -5.38 -23.17
N THR A 642 -2.00 -4.56 -22.17
CA THR A 642 -2.84 -3.44 -21.71
C THR A 642 -2.01 -2.18 -21.50
N PHE A 643 -2.62 -1.02 -21.75
CA PHE A 643 -2.05 0.26 -21.33
C PHE A 643 -3.15 1.24 -20.96
N PHE A 644 -3.27 1.53 -19.66
CA PHE A 644 -4.24 2.48 -19.12
C PHE A 644 -3.56 3.80 -18.77
N PHE A 645 -3.69 4.79 -19.65
CA PHE A 645 -3.26 6.15 -19.37
C PHE A 645 -4.05 6.73 -18.18
N ALA A 646 -3.40 7.62 -17.45
CA ALA A 646 -4.06 8.40 -16.40
C ALA A 646 -3.32 9.72 -16.22
N SER A 647 -3.91 10.85 -16.62
CA SER A 647 -3.23 12.16 -16.58
C SER A 647 -2.87 12.60 -15.15
N TRP A 648 -3.57 12.06 -14.15
CA TRP A 648 -3.37 12.35 -12.73
C TRP A 648 -2.48 11.32 -12.01
N SER A 649 -2.06 10.22 -12.66
CA SER A 649 -1.16 9.25 -12.00
C SER A 649 0.14 9.93 -11.64
N ALA A 650 0.73 9.63 -10.48
CA ALA A 650 2.08 10.10 -10.12
C ALA A 650 3.16 9.57 -11.06
N SER A 651 2.95 8.38 -11.62
CA SER A 651 3.88 7.70 -12.52
C SER A 651 3.99 8.44 -13.85
N ILE A 652 5.15 9.06 -14.09
CA ILE A 652 5.47 9.72 -15.37
C ILE A 652 5.27 8.75 -16.55
N GLY A 653 5.63 7.48 -16.37
CA GLY A 653 5.51 6.45 -17.39
C GLY A 653 4.06 6.16 -17.79
N ARG A 654 3.09 6.38 -16.90
CA ARG A 654 1.65 6.20 -17.17
C ARG A 654 0.99 7.44 -17.79
N ARG A 655 1.57 8.61 -17.57
CA ARG A 655 1.11 9.88 -18.18
C ARG A 655 1.63 10.09 -19.59
N ARG A 656 2.82 9.54 -19.92
CA ARG A 656 3.53 9.82 -21.17
C ARG A 656 3.69 8.59 -22.04
N LYS A 657 3.92 8.81 -23.32
CA LYS A 657 4.13 7.74 -24.31
C LYS A 657 5.45 6.97 -24.15
N THR A 658 6.42 7.47 -23.38
CA THR A 658 7.82 6.99 -23.39
C THR A 658 7.98 5.53 -22.99
N ALA A 659 7.10 5.03 -22.12
CA ALA A 659 7.08 3.64 -21.69
C ALA A 659 6.04 2.79 -22.44
N PHE A 660 5.33 3.35 -23.42
CA PHE A 660 4.20 2.68 -24.07
C PHE A 660 4.64 1.38 -24.75
N VAL A 661 5.60 1.45 -25.68
CA VAL A 661 6.05 0.27 -26.43
C VAL A 661 6.78 -0.73 -25.55
N THR A 662 7.64 -0.27 -24.63
CA THR A 662 8.36 -1.15 -23.69
C THR A 662 7.39 -1.93 -22.80
N THR A 663 6.30 -1.30 -22.35
CA THR A 663 5.27 -1.96 -21.53
C THR A 663 4.46 -2.97 -22.34
N ILE A 664 4.17 -2.70 -23.61
CA ILE A 664 3.53 -3.68 -24.50
C ILE A 664 4.46 -4.87 -24.77
N ALA A 665 5.73 -4.61 -25.14
CA ALA A 665 6.71 -5.65 -25.39
C ALA A 665 6.93 -6.54 -24.15
N HIS A 666 6.95 -5.94 -22.96
CA HIS A 666 7.06 -6.68 -21.70
C HIS A 666 5.89 -7.62 -21.47
N GLN A 667 4.65 -7.16 -21.64
CA GLN A 667 3.47 -8.01 -21.49
C GLN A 667 3.42 -9.13 -22.53
N LEU A 668 3.84 -8.87 -23.77
CA LEU A 668 3.95 -9.91 -24.80
C LEU A 668 5.01 -10.97 -24.47
N ALA A 669 6.13 -10.56 -23.86
CA ALA A 669 7.15 -11.49 -23.37
C ALA A 669 6.62 -12.38 -22.23
N GLN A 670 5.73 -11.87 -21.37
CA GLN A 670 5.06 -12.66 -20.33
C GLN A 670 3.94 -13.55 -20.89
N TYR A 671 3.33 -13.16 -22.01
CA TYR A 671 2.23 -13.89 -22.62
C TYR A 671 2.66 -15.27 -23.17
N ARG A 672 3.83 -15.36 -23.81
CA ARG A 672 4.40 -16.62 -24.32
C ARG A 672 5.93 -16.65 -24.28
N GLU A 673 6.48 -17.84 -24.06
CA GLU A 673 7.93 -18.10 -24.00
C GLU A 673 8.68 -17.84 -25.32
N ASP A 674 8.04 -18.06 -26.46
CA ASP A 674 8.63 -17.77 -27.77
C ASP A 674 8.78 -16.26 -28.02
N PHE A 675 7.80 -15.45 -27.60
CA PHE A 675 7.95 -14.00 -27.56
C PHE A 675 9.05 -13.56 -26.60
N GLN A 676 9.09 -14.14 -25.40
CA GLN A 676 10.15 -13.86 -24.43
C GLN A 676 11.54 -14.03 -25.04
N THR A 677 11.76 -15.15 -25.72
CA THR A 677 13.03 -15.48 -26.37
C THR A 677 13.34 -14.52 -27.52
N ALA A 678 12.36 -14.24 -28.37
CA ALA A 678 12.53 -13.36 -29.53
C ALA A 678 12.80 -11.89 -29.13
N ILE A 679 12.10 -11.39 -28.12
CA ILE A 679 12.26 -10.03 -27.59
C ILE A 679 13.60 -9.89 -26.87
N SER A 680 13.98 -10.88 -26.05
CA SER A 680 15.30 -10.91 -25.40
C SER A 680 16.43 -10.82 -26.44
N THR A 681 16.35 -11.66 -27.49
CA THR A 681 17.30 -11.63 -28.61
C THR A 681 17.33 -10.27 -29.33
N ALA A 682 16.18 -9.62 -29.48
CA ALA A 682 16.09 -8.31 -30.13
C ALA A 682 16.77 -7.20 -29.33
N ILE A 683 16.63 -7.24 -28.00
CA ILE A 683 17.29 -6.32 -27.06
C ILE A 683 18.80 -6.53 -27.06
N GLU A 684 19.27 -7.77 -27.07
CA GLU A 684 20.71 -8.08 -27.17
C GLU A 684 21.34 -7.54 -28.46
N LYS A 685 20.64 -7.71 -29.59
CA LYS A 685 21.09 -7.19 -30.89
C LYS A 685 21.03 -5.67 -30.97
N ASN A 686 20.13 -5.02 -30.22
CA ASN A 686 19.91 -3.58 -30.27
C ASN A 686 19.90 -2.95 -28.87
N PRO A 687 21.04 -2.84 -28.18
CA PRO A 687 21.09 -2.33 -26.80
C PRO A 687 20.55 -0.90 -26.62
N GLY A 688 20.61 -0.09 -27.69
CA GLY A 688 20.10 1.28 -27.71
C GLY A 688 18.65 1.41 -28.20
N ALA A 689 17.86 0.33 -28.15
CA ALA A 689 16.46 0.35 -28.60
C ALA A 689 15.59 1.27 -27.73
N PHE A 690 15.84 1.32 -26.42
CA PHE A 690 15.05 2.08 -25.45
C PHE A 690 15.13 3.60 -25.63
N GLU A 691 16.19 4.10 -26.26
CA GLU A 691 16.41 5.52 -26.52
C GLU A 691 15.90 5.96 -27.91
N LYS A 692 15.31 5.05 -28.69
CA LYS A 692 14.76 5.36 -30.02
C LYS A 692 13.34 5.94 -29.91
N ASN A 693 12.87 6.54 -31.00
CA ASN A 693 11.46 6.95 -31.12
C ASN A 693 10.51 5.74 -31.12
N LEU A 694 9.22 5.98 -30.92
CA LEU A 694 8.24 4.89 -30.74
C LEU A 694 8.10 3.99 -31.97
N HIS A 695 8.20 4.52 -33.19
CA HIS A 695 8.13 3.70 -34.40
C HIS A 695 9.26 2.67 -34.44
N VAL A 696 10.48 3.11 -34.13
CA VAL A 696 11.66 2.23 -34.11
C VAL A 696 11.59 1.26 -32.94
N GLN A 697 11.11 1.70 -31.77
CA GLN A 697 10.87 0.79 -30.65
C GLN A 697 9.84 -0.28 -31.02
N MET A 698 8.71 0.10 -31.63
CA MET A 698 7.64 -0.83 -32.01
C MET A 698 8.15 -1.87 -33.01
N GLU A 699 8.94 -1.43 -33.99
CA GLU A 699 9.55 -2.32 -34.96
C GLU A 699 10.54 -3.29 -34.30
N ILE A 700 11.48 -2.80 -33.47
CA ILE A 700 12.54 -3.63 -32.88
C ILE A 700 12.01 -4.56 -31.77
N LEU A 701 11.14 -4.07 -30.90
CA LEU A 701 10.73 -4.77 -29.68
C LEU A 701 9.43 -5.56 -29.83
N VAL A 702 8.60 -5.29 -30.86
CA VAL A 702 7.30 -5.94 -31.04
C VAL A 702 7.19 -6.60 -32.40
N LEU A 703 7.23 -5.83 -33.50
CA LEU A 703 6.91 -6.35 -34.84
C LEU A 703 7.96 -7.33 -35.39
N SER A 704 9.24 -6.98 -35.33
CA SER A 704 10.31 -7.88 -35.78
C SER A 704 10.35 -9.21 -34.98
N PRO A 705 10.31 -9.19 -33.63
CA PRO A 705 10.17 -10.42 -32.84
C PRO A 705 8.95 -11.24 -33.22
N LEU A 706 7.82 -10.57 -33.46
CA LEU A 706 6.57 -11.22 -33.82
C LEU A 706 6.61 -11.90 -35.20
N ARG A 707 7.16 -11.24 -36.22
CA ARG A 707 7.38 -11.86 -37.53
C ARG A 707 8.26 -13.10 -37.43
N GLU A 708 9.28 -13.08 -36.56
CA GLU A 708 10.14 -14.23 -36.33
C GLU A 708 9.40 -15.38 -35.65
N VAL A 709 8.61 -15.11 -34.62
CA VAL A 709 7.77 -16.12 -33.96
C VAL A 709 6.76 -16.74 -34.94
N VAL A 710 6.09 -15.91 -35.75
CA VAL A 710 5.14 -16.38 -36.77
C VAL A 710 5.83 -17.26 -37.82
N ARG A 711 7.05 -16.89 -38.23
CA ARG A 711 7.86 -17.68 -39.19
C ARG A 711 8.29 -19.03 -38.63
N GLN A 712 8.53 -19.13 -37.33
CA GLN A 712 9.01 -20.35 -36.66
C GLN A 712 7.88 -21.27 -36.16
N SER A 713 6.66 -20.75 -36.02
CA SER A 713 5.55 -21.47 -35.39
C SER A 713 4.85 -22.46 -36.35
N ASN A 714 4.83 -23.75 -35.98
CA ASN A 714 3.95 -24.78 -36.56
C ASN A 714 2.63 -24.97 -35.77
N GLY A 715 2.33 -24.07 -34.83
CA GLY A 715 1.23 -24.20 -33.85
C GLY A 715 -0.07 -23.49 -34.23
N PRO A 716 -1.12 -23.58 -33.39
CA PRO A 716 -2.38 -22.86 -33.59
C PRO A 716 -2.14 -21.35 -33.67
N GLY A 717 -2.94 -20.67 -34.50
CA GLY A 717 -2.76 -19.24 -34.80
C GLY A 717 -2.72 -18.38 -33.54
N LEU A 718 -1.70 -17.53 -33.43
CA LEU A 718 -1.64 -16.48 -32.41
C LEU A 718 -2.92 -15.63 -32.49
N ARG A 719 -3.58 -15.42 -31.36
CA ARG A 719 -4.78 -14.58 -31.22
C ARG A 719 -4.79 -13.94 -29.85
N GLY A 720 -5.28 -12.71 -29.77
CA GLY A 720 -5.49 -12.01 -28.51
C GLY A 720 -5.88 -10.56 -28.73
N ALA A 721 -5.93 -9.79 -27.64
CA ALA A 721 -6.30 -8.39 -27.64
C ALA A 721 -5.21 -7.51 -27.01
N ILE A 722 -5.00 -6.33 -27.60
CA ILE A 722 -4.26 -5.23 -26.98
C ILE A 722 -5.28 -4.14 -26.62
N ILE A 723 -5.41 -3.83 -25.34
CA ILE A 723 -6.44 -2.92 -24.79
C ILE A 723 -5.77 -1.64 -24.31
N ILE A 724 -6.15 -0.50 -24.88
CA ILE A 724 -5.61 0.81 -24.56
C ILE A 724 -6.75 1.70 -24.10
N ASP A 725 -6.66 2.23 -22.89
CA ASP A 725 -7.70 3.08 -22.29
C ASP A 725 -7.14 4.45 -21.92
N GLY A 726 -8.02 5.46 -22.04
CA GLY A 726 -7.70 6.84 -21.67
C GLY A 726 -6.64 7.47 -22.57
N LEU A 727 -6.52 7.08 -23.85
CA LEU A 727 -5.47 7.64 -24.73
C LEU A 727 -5.56 9.17 -24.85
N ASP A 728 -6.74 9.76 -24.67
CA ASP A 728 -6.94 11.22 -24.56
C ASP A 728 -6.24 11.86 -23.35
N GLU A 729 -5.86 11.07 -22.34
CA GLU A 729 -5.15 11.51 -21.14
C GLU A 729 -3.62 11.47 -21.29
N CYS A 730 -3.09 11.07 -22.46
CA CYS A 730 -1.66 11.11 -22.74
C CYS A 730 -1.13 12.57 -22.73
N GLU A 731 -0.20 12.84 -21.83
CA GLU A 731 0.50 14.12 -21.72
C GLU A 731 1.67 14.21 -22.69
N ALA A 732 1.93 15.42 -23.20
CA ALA A 732 3.05 15.70 -24.05
C ALA A 732 4.40 15.52 -23.34
N GLU A 733 5.36 14.94 -24.02
CA GLU A 733 6.77 14.96 -23.62
C GLU A 733 7.32 16.39 -23.72
N GLN A 734 7.68 16.97 -22.57
CA GLN A 734 8.35 18.27 -22.48
C GLN A 734 9.86 18.08 -22.37
N TYR A 735 10.61 18.59 -23.35
CA TYR A 735 12.07 18.62 -23.29
C TYR A 735 12.53 19.83 -22.45
N HIS A 736 12.94 19.60 -21.20
CA HIS A 736 13.66 20.64 -20.44
C HIS A 736 15.13 20.62 -20.84
N ASP A 737 15.57 21.63 -21.59
CA ASP A 737 16.98 21.89 -21.86
C ASP A 737 17.56 22.70 -20.69
N THR A 738 18.17 22.01 -19.72
CA THR A 738 18.81 22.66 -18.56
C THR A 738 20.14 23.35 -18.90
N THR A 739 20.58 23.37 -20.16
CA THR A 739 21.90 23.87 -20.57
C THR A 739 21.90 25.06 -21.52
N SER A 740 20.73 25.53 -21.98
CA SER A 740 20.65 26.61 -22.96
C SER A 740 20.31 27.95 -22.32
N ILE A 741 21.32 28.70 -21.88
CA ILE A 741 21.23 30.17 -21.74
C ILE A 741 21.15 30.74 -23.16
N GLY A 742 19.96 30.70 -23.76
CA GLY A 742 19.76 31.19 -25.11
C GLY A 742 18.36 30.86 -25.59
N ALA A 743 17.52 31.89 -25.71
CA ALA A 743 16.18 31.81 -26.28
C ALA A 743 16.22 31.26 -27.71
N ARG A 744 16.07 29.94 -27.85
CA ARG A 744 15.58 29.29 -29.07
C ARG A 744 14.33 28.51 -28.68
N ASN A 745 13.18 29.13 -28.96
CA ASN A 745 11.85 28.51 -28.87
C ASN A 745 11.80 27.30 -29.81
N LYS A 746 12.20 26.11 -29.36
CA LYS A 746 11.68 24.87 -29.96
C LYS A 746 10.18 24.84 -29.64
N PRO A 747 9.30 24.60 -30.63
CA PRO A 747 7.87 24.48 -30.36
C PRO A 747 7.67 23.33 -29.37
N ALA A 748 7.03 23.64 -28.24
CA ALA A 748 6.65 22.64 -27.25
C ALA A 748 5.73 21.62 -27.92
N ARG A 749 6.02 20.33 -27.71
CA ARG A 749 5.21 19.25 -28.24
C ARG A 749 3.83 19.29 -27.59
N THR A 750 2.77 19.01 -28.34
CA THR A 750 1.38 19.02 -27.82
C THR A 750 0.89 17.61 -27.51
N ASN A 751 -0.09 17.46 -26.62
CA ASN A 751 -0.68 16.17 -26.27
C ASN A 751 -1.19 15.46 -27.53
N ALA A 752 -1.87 16.20 -28.42
CA ALA A 752 -2.38 15.68 -29.69
C ALA A 752 -1.29 15.09 -30.59
N GLN A 753 -0.06 15.63 -30.57
CA GLN A 753 1.05 15.07 -31.34
C GLN A 753 1.51 13.73 -30.76
N ASP A 754 1.60 13.59 -29.44
CA ASP A 754 1.93 12.32 -28.77
C ASP A 754 0.85 11.25 -28.96
N GLN A 755 -0.41 11.64 -28.82
CA GLN A 755 -1.56 10.80 -29.09
C GLN A 755 -1.57 10.30 -30.54
N LEU A 756 -1.31 11.20 -31.51
CA LEU A 756 -1.24 10.83 -32.92
C LEU A 756 -0.07 9.88 -33.22
N GLU A 757 1.11 10.08 -32.62
CA GLU A 757 2.24 9.16 -32.80
C GLU A 757 1.90 7.76 -32.29
N ILE A 758 1.20 7.65 -31.15
CA ILE A 758 0.70 6.35 -30.64
C ILE A 758 -0.31 5.72 -31.61
N LEU A 759 -1.25 6.50 -32.15
CA LEU A 759 -2.22 5.99 -33.13
C LEU A 759 -1.53 5.49 -34.41
N GLN A 760 -0.51 6.21 -34.88
CA GLN A 760 0.24 5.85 -36.09
C GLN A 760 1.04 4.55 -35.93
N ILE A 761 1.70 4.32 -34.78
CA ILE A 761 2.40 3.05 -34.54
C ILE A 761 1.42 1.87 -34.42
N LEU A 762 0.22 2.09 -33.87
CA LEU A 762 -0.81 1.05 -33.74
C LEU A 762 -1.42 0.69 -35.09
N GLN A 763 -1.69 1.69 -35.95
CA GLN A 763 -2.13 1.44 -37.33
C GLN A 763 -1.05 0.70 -38.13
N ALA A 764 0.21 1.09 -37.98
CA ALA A 764 1.32 0.39 -38.63
C ALA A 764 1.44 -1.06 -38.15
N ALA A 765 1.24 -1.31 -36.86
CA ALA A 765 1.23 -2.65 -36.30
C ALA A 765 0.05 -3.48 -36.83
N SER A 766 -1.16 -2.91 -36.85
CA SER A 766 -2.36 -3.59 -37.34
C SER A 766 -2.21 -4.00 -38.81
N SER A 767 -1.65 -3.10 -39.64
CA SER A 767 -1.45 -3.32 -41.07
C SER A 767 -0.36 -4.37 -41.39
N ASP A 768 0.38 -4.86 -40.40
CA ASP A 768 1.37 -5.91 -40.60
C ASP A 768 0.66 -7.27 -40.74
N PRO A 769 0.85 -8.01 -41.85
CA PRO A 769 0.19 -9.30 -42.07
C PRO A 769 0.49 -10.36 -41.01
N SER A 770 1.58 -10.20 -40.27
CA SER A 770 1.96 -11.12 -39.20
C SER A 770 1.30 -10.77 -37.87
N PHE A 771 0.68 -9.59 -37.74
CA PHE A 771 0.14 -9.07 -36.48
C PHE A 771 -1.14 -9.81 -36.05
N PRO A 772 -1.08 -10.57 -34.96
CA PRO A 772 -2.16 -11.48 -34.60
C PRO A 772 -3.12 -10.88 -33.57
N PHE A 773 -2.96 -9.63 -33.13
CA PHE A 773 -3.77 -9.07 -32.04
C PHE A 773 -4.84 -8.11 -32.56
N CYS A 774 -6.02 -8.14 -31.94
CA CYS A 774 -7.03 -7.10 -32.11
C CYS A 774 -6.70 -5.91 -31.20
N ILE A 775 -6.80 -4.67 -31.70
CA ILE A 775 -6.47 -3.47 -30.94
C ILE A 775 -7.77 -2.76 -30.53
N LEU A 776 -7.99 -2.61 -29.23
CA LEU A 776 -9.10 -1.83 -28.69
C LEU A 776 -8.55 -0.52 -28.10
N ILE A 777 -9.10 0.61 -28.55
CA ILE A 777 -8.71 1.94 -28.08
C ILE A 777 -9.94 2.61 -27.49
N ALA A 778 -9.87 3.01 -26.23
CA ALA A 778 -10.88 3.84 -25.59
C ALA A 778 -10.37 5.27 -25.40
N SER A 779 -11.15 6.23 -25.89
CA SER A 779 -10.85 7.65 -25.70
C SER A 779 -12.09 8.53 -25.74
N ARG A 780 -11.96 9.78 -25.29
CA ARG A 780 -12.95 10.83 -25.58
C ARG A 780 -12.94 11.19 -27.08
N PRO A 781 -14.07 11.67 -27.65
CA PRO A 781 -14.16 12.06 -29.06
C PRO A 781 -13.48 13.43 -29.34
N GLU A 782 -12.25 13.61 -28.85
CA GLU A 782 -11.44 14.79 -29.15
C GLU A 782 -11.10 14.85 -30.64
N ARG A 783 -10.71 16.05 -31.11
CA ARG A 783 -10.49 16.32 -32.53
C ARG A 783 -9.51 15.34 -33.18
N VAL A 784 -8.39 15.03 -32.51
CA VAL A 784 -7.35 14.13 -33.04
C VAL A 784 -7.89 12.72 -33.30
N PHE A 785 -8.73 12.17 -32.40
CA PHE A 785 -9.32 10.84 -32.58
C PHE A 785 -10.41 10.85 -33.65
N ARG A 786 -11.26 11.87 -33.66
CA ARG A 786 -12.29 12.02 -34.69
C ARG A 786 -11.68 12.10 -36.08
N GLU A 787 -10.64 12.92 -36.26
CA GLU A 787 -9.95 13.04 -37.55
C GLU A 787 -9.22 11.74 -37.93
N PHE A 788 -8.61 11.03 -36.97
CA PHE A 788 -7.86 9.80 -37.25
C PHE A 788 -8.74 8.59 -37.62
N PHE A 789 -9.89 8.44 -36.96
CA PHE A 789 -10.82 7.32 -37.18
C PHE A 789 -11.89 7.62 -38.24
N ASP A 790 -11.89 8.81 -38.82
CA ASP A 790 -12.79 9.17 -39.92
C ASP A 790 -12.33 8.48 -41.22
N PRO A 791 -13.17 7.61 -41.83
CA PRO A 791 -12.84 6.93 -43.07
C PRO A 791 -12.51 7.87 -44.24
N GLU A 792 -13.01 9.11 -44.22
CA GLU A 792 -12.68 10.11 -45.26
C GLU A 792 -11.25 10.64 -45.13
N ASN A 793 -10.73 10.73 -43.91
CA ASN A 793 -9.39 11.25 -43.62
C ASN A 793 -8.32 10.16 -43.58
N ASN A 794 -8.69 8.92 -43.20
CA ASN A 794 -7.77 7.79 -43.11
C ASN A 794 -8.35 6.52 -43.75
N PRO A 795 -8.44 6.46 -45.10
CA PRO A 795 -9.11 5.36 -45.81
C PRO A 795 -8.38 4.03 -45.71
N THR A 796 -7.13 4.02 -45.25
CA THR A 796 -6.32 2.80 -45.06
C THR A 796 -6.57 2.15 -43.70
N LEU A 797 -7.24 2.83 -42.75
CA LEU A 797 -7.54 2.28 -41.44
C LEU A 797 -8.90 1.55 -41.46
N VAL A 798 -8.89 0.25 -41.17
CA VAL A 798 -10.13 -0.52 -40.94
C VAL A 798 -10.45 -0.48 -39.45
N ALA A 799 -11.15 0.58 -39.02
CA ALA A 799 -11.59 0.74 -37.64
C ALA A 799 -13.12 0.72 -37.50
N HIS A 800 -13.60 0.02 -36.48
CA HIS A 800 -15.01 0.06 -36.08
C HIS A 800 -15.19 1.05 -34.93
N LYS A 801 -16.18 1.94 -35.05
CA LYS A 801 -16.58 2.86 -33.96
C LYS A 801 -17.66 2.19 -33.10
N LEU A 802 -17.50 2.25 -31.78
CA LEU A 802 -18.53 1.94 -30.80
C LEU A 802 -18.68 3.13 -29.84
N ASP A 803 -19.80 3.82 -29.87
CA ASP A 803 -20.09 4.96 -29.01
C ASP A 803 -20.97 4.52 -27.83
N LEU A 804 -20.40 4.49 -26.62
CA LEU A 804 -21.12 4.02 -25.42
C LEU A 804 -22.32 4.90 -25.02
N ASN A 805 -22.43 6.09 -25.60
CA ASN A 805 -23.50 7.04 -25.33
C ASN A 805 -24.58 7.02 -26.43
N GLU A 806 -24.22 6.72 -27.68
CA GLU A 806 -25.16 6.67 -28.81
C GLU A 806 -25.68 5.24 -29.05
N ASP A 807 -24.82 4.22 -28.92
CA ASP A 807 -25.12 2.84 -29.31
C ASP A 807 -25.76 2.01 -28.17
N TYR A 808 -25.62 2.44 -26.91
CA TYR A 808 -26.17 1.74 -25.75
C TYR A 808 -26.88 2.68 -24.79
N ASN A 809 -28.07 2.28 -24.34
CA ASN A 809 -28.78 2.98 -23.29
C ASN A 809 -28.28 2.55 -21.90
N ALA A 810 -27.68 3.48 -21.16
CA ALA A 810 -27.15 3.23 -19.82
C ALA A 810 -28.22 3.26 -18.70
N ASP A 811 -29.45 3.70 -18.96
CA ASP A 811 -30.45 3.93 -17.89
C ASP A 811 -30.80 2.67 -17.10
N ALA A 812 -30.93 1.53 -17.78
CA ALA A 812 -31.19 0.24 -17.12
C ALA A 812 -30.00 -0.17 -16.23
N ASP A 813 -28.78 0.00 -16.73
CA ASP A 813 -27.58 -0.34 -15.96
C ASP A 813 -27.38 0.62 -14.76
N ILE A 814 -27.66 1.91 -14.93
CA ILE A 814 -27.61 2.91 -13.85
C ILE A 814 -28.66 2.58 -12.78
N THR A 815 -29.83 2.08 -13.17
CA THR A 815 -30.88 1.61 -12.26
C THR A 815 -30.35 0.46 -11.39
N LEU A 816 -29.81 -0.58 -12.01
CA LEU A 816 -29.23 -1.74 -11.30
C LEU A 816 -28.11 -1.32 -10.35
N PHE A 817 -27.21 -0.45 -10.81
CA PHE A 817 -26.14 0.10 -9.98
C PHE A 817 -26.71 0.84 -8.74
N LEU A 818 -27.65 1.76 -8.94
CA LEU A 818 -28.23 2.52 -7.83
C LEU A 818 -28.97 1.62 -6.83
N GLU A 819 -29.75 0.66 -7.30
CA GLU A 819 -30.47 -0.30 -6.43
C GLU A 819 -29.50 -1.11 -5.57
N ALA A 820 -28.44 -1.65 -6.17
CA ALA A 820 -27.40 -2.36 -5.44
C ALA A 820 -26.72 -1.47 -4.38
N GLN A 821 -26.35 -0.25 -4.75
CA GLN A 821 -25.69 0.67 -3.82
C GLN A 821 -26.63 1.17 -2.71
N PHE A 822 -27.91 1.39 -2.99
CA PHE A 822 -28.89 1.74 -1.95
C PHE A 822 -29.14 0.58 -0.98
N ASN A 823 -29.11 -0.67 -1.44
CA ASN A 823 -29.18 -1.83 -0.56
C ASN A 823 -27.96 -1.90 0.38
N LEU A 824 -26.76 -1.56 -0.11
CA LEU A 824 -25.57 -1.46 0.75
C LEU A 824 -25.70 -0.33 1.78
N LEU A 825 -26.15 0.86 1.35
CA LEU A 825 -26.40 1.99 2.25
C LEU A 825 -27.49 1.69 3.29
N HIS A 826 -28.53 0.94 2.90
CA HIS A 826 -29.62 0.55 3.77
C HIS A 826 -29.10 -0.28 4.94
N ARG A 827 -28.27 -1.30 4.66
CA ARG A 827 -27.62 -2.13 5.67
C ARG A 827 -26.64 -1.33 6.53
N ARG A 828 -25.77 -0.55 5.89
CA ARG A 828 -24.70 0.22 6.56
C ARG A 828 -25.24 1.27 7.54
N TYR A 829 -26.26 2.03 7.13
CA TYR A 829 -26.82 3.12 7.94
C TYR A 829 -28.14 2.76 8.63
N HIS A 830 -28.55 1.48 8.60
CA HIS A 830 -29.80 0.98 9.19
C HIS A 830 -31.01 1.83 8.79
N CYS A 831 -31.10 2.15 7.50
CA CYS A 831 -32.20 2.95 6.98
C CYS A 831 -33.54 2.18 7.08
N PRO A 832 -34.69 2.86 7.17
CA PRO A 832 -35.98 2.18 7.17
C PRO A 832 -36.21 1.44 5.83
N PRO A 833 -36.93 0.30 5.81
CA PRO A 833 -37.22 -0.45 4.58
C PRO A 833 -37.95 0.35 3.49
N SER A 834 -38.61 1.44 3.87
CA SER A 834 -39.28 2.36 2.94
C SER A 834 -38.34 3.39 2.29
N TRP A 835 -37.02 3.27 2.51
CA TRP A 835 -36.00 4.15 1.96
C TRP A 835 -35.10 3.37 0.97
N PRO A 836 -34.79 3.94 -0.20
CA PRO A 836 -35.24 5.24 -0.71
C PRO A 836 -36.74 5.25 -1.06
N LEU A 837 -37.34 6.45 -1.17
CA LEU A 837 -38.76 6.57 -1.51
C LEU A 837 -39.05 5.96 -2.89
N PRO A 838 -40.22 5.35 -3.11
CA PRO A 838 -40.59 4.84 -4.43
C PRO A 838 -40.48 5.92 -5.50
N GLY A 839 -39.79 5.61 -6.61
CA GLY A 839 -39.52 6.55 -7.70
C GLY A 839 -38.23 7.38 -7.54
N THR A 840 -37.56 7.35 -6.38
CA THR A 840 -36.28 8.05 -6.20
C THR A 840 -35.20 7.56 -7.17
N VAL A 841 -35.05 6.24 -7.34
CA VAL A 841 -34.08 5.66 -8.28
C VAL A 841 -34.36 6.16 -9.70
N ARG A 842 -35.64 6.15 -10.13
CA ARG A 842 -36.05 6.67 -11.44
C ARG A 842 -35.64 8.12 -11.63
N THR A 843 -35.90 8.99 -10.66
CA THR A 843 -35.49 10.39 -10.72
C THR A 843 -33.97 10.54 -10.82
N LEU A 844 -33.20 9.75 -10.08
CA LEU A 844 -31.74 9.79 -10.16
C LEU A 844 -31.21 9.29 -11.51
N VAL A 845 -31.85 8.29 -12.12
CA VAL A 845 -31.52 7.79 -13.46
C VAL A 845 -31.82 8.84 -14.53
N GLU A 846 -33.01 9.45 -14.48
CA GLU A 846 -33.37 10.58 -15.35
C GLU A 846 -32.35 11.73 -15.21
N ASN A 847 -31.91 11.99 -13.98
CA ASN A 847 -30.92 13.02 -13.71
C ASN A 847 -29.51 12.67 -14.19
N ALA A 848 -29.16 11.38 -14.15
CA ALA A 848 -27.88 10.90 -14.65
C ALA A 848 -27.74 11.10 -16.16
N SER A 849 -28.85 11.10 -16.92
CA SER A 849 -28.85 11.34 -18.37
C SER A 849 -27.81 10.46 -19.10
N GLY A 850 -27.78 9.17 -18.75
CA GLY A 850 -26.83 8.19 -19.28
C GLY A 850 -25.40 8.24 -18.71
N GLN A 851 -25.10 9.12 -17.76
CA GLN A 851 -23.76 9.29 -17.18
C GLN A 851 -23.62 8.60 -15.81
N PHE A 852 -22.86 7.51 -15.76
CA PHE A 852 -22.56 6.79 -14.52
C PHE A 852 -21.87 7.64 -13.46
N ILE A 853 -21.06 8.63 -13.88
CA ILE A 853 -20.37 9.52 -12.94
C ILE A 853 -21.34 10.27 -12.03
N TYR A 854 -22.55 10.60 -12.51
CA TYR A 854 -23.57 11.24 -11.69
C TYR A 854 -24.02 10.30 -10.56
N ALA A 855 -24.46 9.09 -10.92
CA ALA A 855 -24.91 8.08 -9.96
C ALA A 855 -23.80 7.72 -8.96
N ALA A 856 -22.57 7.50 -9.44
CA ALA A 856 -21.43 7.21 -8.58
C ALA A 856 -21.11 8.38 -7.62
N THR A 857 -21.22 9.63 -8.07
CA THR A 857 -21.01 10.81 -7.23
C THR A 857 -22.08 10.93 -6.15
N VAL A 858 -23.35 10.67 -6.49
CA VAL A 858 -24.46 10.65 -5.51
C VAL A 858 -24.18 9.60 -4.44
N ILE A 859 -23.89 8.36 -4.81
CA ILE A 859 -23.61 7.29 -3.84
C ILE A 859 -22.41 7.64 -2.96
N ARG A 860 -21.31 8.15 -3.54
CA ARG A 860 -20.15 8.59 -2.76
C ARG A 860 -20.52 9.70 -1.78
N PHE A 861 -21.28 10.69 -2.20
CA PHE A 861 -21.73 11.77 -1.32
C PHE A 861 -22.64 11.26 -0.18
N LEU A 862 -23.47 10.24 -0.44
CA LEU A 862 -24.27 9.61 0.60
C LEU A 862 -23.45 8.74 1.55
N ASP A 863 -22.34 8.18 1.08
CA ASP A 863 -21.54 7.21 1.84
C ASP A 863 -20.33 7.79 2.58
N ILE A 864 -19.90 9.01 2.24
CA ILE A 864 -18.87 9.73 2.98
C ILE A 864 -19.46 10.08 4.35
N GLY A 865 -18.70 9.85 5.43
CA GLY A 865 -19.10 10.06 6.83
C GLY A 865 -19.33 11.53 7.19
N HIS A 866 -20.26 12.19 6.51
CA HIS A 866 -20.76 13.52 6.78
C HIS A 866 -21.42 13.55 8.17
N ARG A 867 -21.45 14.73 8.80
CA ARG A 867 -22.21 14.94 10.04
C ARG A 867 -23.72 14.69 9.86
N GLU A 868 -24.21 14.77 8.62
CA GLU A 868 -25.61 14.56 8.29
C GLU A 868 -25.87 13.12 7.81
N PRO A 869 -27.01 12.50 8.20
CA PRO A 869 -27.34 11.15 7.77
C PRO A 869 -27.67 11.08 6.27
N PRO A 870 -27.41 9.95 5.59
CA PRO A 870 -27.66 9.79 4.14
C PRO A 870 -29.08 10.16 3.70
N LYS A 871 -30.07 9.95 4.57
CA LYS A 871 -31.46 10.33 4.31
C LYS A 871 -31.63 11.84 4.10
N ALA A 872 -30.94 12.67 4.88
CA ALA A 872 -31.00 14.13 4.76
C ALA A 872 -30.31 14.60 3.48
N LEU A 873 -29.12 14.05 3.20
CA LEU A 873 -28.35 14.32 1.98
C LEU A 873 -29.12 13.96 0.71
N LEU A 874 -29.74 12.78 0.67
CA LEU A 874 -30.57 12.36 -0.46
C LEU A 874 -31.79 13.28 -0.65
N ALA A 875 -32.44 13.69 0.45
CA ALA A 875 -33.55 14.63 0.37
C ALA A 875 -33.10 16.00 -0.15
N ALA A 876 -31.89 16.46 0.17
CA ALA A 876 -31.32 17.69 -0.35
C ALA A 876 -31.08 17.60 -1.87
N ILE A 877 -30.51 16.49 -2.35
CA ILE A 877 -30.32 16.21 -3.79
C ILE A 877 -31.66 16.24 -4.53
N LEU A 878 -32.68 15.55 -4.01
CA LEU A 878 -33.99 15.48 -4.66
C LEU A 878 -34.74 16.82 -4.66
N LYS A 879 -34.54 17.66 -3.64
CA LYS A 879 -35.16 19.00 -3.54
C LYS A 879 -34.64 20.00 -4.58
N MET A 880 -33.51 19.73 -5.22
CA MET A 880 -32.95 20.61 -6.26
C MET A 880 -33.86 20.79 -7.46
N GLY A 881 -34.83 19.89 -7.68
CA GLY A 881 -35.81 20.02 -8.75
C GLY A 881 -35.13 20.20 -10.12
N LEU A 882 -34.27 19.25 -10.49
CA LEU A 882 -33.55 19.28 -11.77
C LEU A 882 -34.55 19.09 -12.91
N LYS A 883 -34.86 20.15 -13.67
CA LYS A 883 -35.62 20.03 -14.91
C LYS A 883 -34.74 19.32 -15.94
N VAL A 884 -35.29 18.31 -16.62
CA VAL A 884 -34.67 17.62 -17.76
C VAL A 884 -34.08 18.65 -18.71
N ASN A 885 -32.75 18.67 -18.83
CA ASN A 885 -32.01 19.59 -19.68
C ASN A 885 -31.33 18.79 -20.79
N PRO A 886 -31.31 19.27 -22.05
CA PRO A 886 -30.65 18.58 -23.14
C PRO A 886 -29.11 18.49 -23.00
N ASN A 887 -28.48 19.24 -22.10
CA ASN A 887 -27.06 19.07 -21.79
C ASN A 887 -26.86 18.05 -20.65
N PRO A 888 -26.31 16.86 -20.94
CA PRO A 888 -26.15 15.78 -19.95
C PRO A 888 -25.17 16.13 -18.81
N LEU A 889 -24.25 17.07 -19.01
CA LEU A 889 -23.28 17.48 -17.96
C LEU A 889 -23.85 18.52 -17.00
N LYS A 890 -24.91 19.24 -17.37
CA LYS A 890 -25.45 20.33 -16.55
C LYS A 890 -26.00 19.82 -15.21
N GLN A 891 -26.55 18.62 -15.19
CA GLN A 891 -27.06 18.00 -13.96
C GLN A 891 -25.92 17.64 -13.00
N LEU A 892 -24.80 17.17 -13.56
CA LEU A 892 -23.58 16.91 -12.81
C LEU A 892 -22.97 18.20 -12.25
N ASP A 893 -22.94 19.28 -13.04
CA ASP A 893 -22.46 20.59 -12.57
C ASP A 893 -23.30 21.14 -11.41
N VAL A 894 -24.62 20.99 -11.45
CA VAL A 894 -25.50 21.38 -10.33
C VAL A 894 -25.23 20.54 -9.09
N LEU A 895 -25.03 19.23 -9.25
CA LEU A 895 -24.65 18.35 -8.14
C LEU A 895 -23.31 18.78 -7.52
N TYR A 896 -22.29 19.05 -8.34
CA TYR A 896 -21.01 19.54 -7.85
C TYR A 896 -21.12 20.88 -7.13
N SER A 897 -21.85 21.84 -7.68
CA SER A 897 -22.09 23.14 -7.03
C SER A 897 -22.73 22.96 -5.66
N HIS A 898 -23.75 22.10 -5.54
CA HIS A 898 -24.37 21.87 -4.24
C HIS A 898 -23.43 21.20 -3.24
N ILE A 899 -22.67 20.19 -3.66
CA ILE A 899 -21.68 19.54 -2.80
C ILE A 899 -20.66 20.58 -2.31
N LEU A 900 -20.20 21.46 -3.18
CA LEU A 900 -19.27 22.55 -2.84
C LEU A 900 -19.91 23.59 -1.89
N GLU A 901 -21.17 23.96 -2.12
CA GLU A 901 -21.93 24.88 -1.26
C GLU A 901 -22.25 24.29 0.11
N SER A 902 -22.35 22.97 0.23
CA SER A 902 -22.51 22.27 1.52
C SER A 902 -21.23 22.26 2.37
N SER A 903 -20.11 22.72 1.81
CA SER A 903 -18.85 22.88 2.54
C SER A 903 -18.94 24.05 3.54
N PRO A 904 -18.31 23.96 4.73
CA PRO A 904 -18.27 25.07 5.70
C PRO A 904 -17.65 26.37 5.15
N ASP A 905 -16.80 26.27 4.13
CA ASP A 905 -16.19 27.40 3.41
C ASP A 905 -16.10 27.12 1.90
N PRO A 906 -17.15 27.43 1.13
CA PRO A 906 -17.18 27.18 -0.31
C PRO A 906 -16.10 27.93 -1.11
N PRO A 907 -15.82 29.24 -0.87
CA PRO A 907 -14.74 29.95 -1.55
C PRO A 907 -13.37 29.31 -1.35
N LEU A 908 -13.03 28.90 -0.12
CA LEU A 908 -11.78 28.22 0.19
C LEU A 908 -11.69 26.84 -0.48
N SER A 909 -12.81 26.12 -0.52
CA SER A 909 -12.91 24.80 -1.17
C SER A 909 -12.67 24.84 -2.69
N VAL A 910 -13.03 25.96 -3.33
CA VAL A 910 -12.77 26.21 -4.77
C VAL A 910 -11.37 26.78 -4.99
N HIS A 911 -10.89 27.70 -4.15
CA HIS A 911 -9.54 28.27 -4.26
C HIS A 911 -8.43 27.22 -4.07
N LEU A 912 -8.59 26.30 -3.11
CA LEU A 912 -7.68 25.18 -2.90
C LEU A 912 -7.56 24.25 -4.12
N ARG A 913 -8.55 24.28 -5.05
CA ARG A 913 -8.55 23.46 -6.27
C ARG A 913 -7.90 24.12 -7.48
N HIS A 914 -7.74 25.45 -7.50
CA HIS A 914 -7.32 26.17 -8.72
C HIS A 914 -5.90 26.76 -8.65
N SER A 915 -5.34 26.98 -7.45
CA SER A 915 -3.98 27.51 -7.30
C SER A 915 -3.29 26.94 -6.04
N PRO A 916 -2.68 25.75 -6.11
CA PRO A 916 -1.73 25.33 -5.08
C PRO A 916 -0.46 26.19 -5.11
N ASP A 917 -0.07 26.68 -6.30
CA ASP A 917 1.23 27.34 -6.53
C ASP A 917 1.25 28.85 -6.25
N GLN A 918 0.12 29.48 -5.92
CA GLN A 918 0.07 30.93 -5.62
C GLN A 918 0.23 31.27 -4.13
N PHE A 919 0.50 30.27 -3.29
CA PHE A 919 0.91 30.44 -1.89
C PHE A 919 2.38 30.04 -1.67
N ILE A 920 3.27 30.49 -2.56
CA ILE A 920 4.73 30.43 -2.38
C ILE A 920 5.25 31.78 -1.85
#